data_AF-A0A329SYQ6-F1
#
_entry.id   AF-A0A329SYQ6-F1
#
_cell.length_a   1.000
_cell.length_b   1.000
_cell.length_c   1.000
_cell.angle_alpha   90.00
_cell.angle_beta   90.00
_cell.angle_gamma   90.00
#
_symmetry.space_group_name_H-M   'P 1'
#
loop_
_entity.id
_entity.type
_entity.pdbx_description
1 polymer ?
#
loop_
_entity_poly.entity_id
_entity_poly.type
_entity_poly.pdbx_seq_one_letter_code
_entity_poly.pdbx_strand_id
1 'polypeptide(L)'
;MFHDEKGLQTFCSTLKRFSETLEQTPRRYECVPLLSELAGYVHQFTPDAKLIVELFAGMATRWAENLKQQYEVESSTEKIAAYRQKECILYGFALLAYTLGEWDDDAAQSVCKLVVLFRTSFLCASINVAATDDMLRVESRVAEMMSRRITELIAKVETIGSNSVLTALVRLVSSTCPYDLEWKHVGDRKDKTFGSCFEDAEAYYAVNLFTGVVLTDGNAPGGPGIREHERYLALFGRCNLETGEELFIQELTVGAAGKVTDILQLCSAQWIQTFSTMFPVRLQELYSHWYWEEKNCILFRPKEAKNRKVLFVARFDESGALHCYKVPFCDWELLYQEILDKLDNYDRFVQKESLLDVLQVLTKFEDKNFLHPLKSPEGMITIELPRFQLAFCLNSNQKFESVEHKGYILAINQQFDDFLTRHSRYLVLELQDKSDTARPKLRMLLPVGSMREDSEGMVDITIPDEADSLVVVACYDVHRRLKTLETETISARLQLAAICTRAGTNVPYKDDEVFTEILDEILDNGQYIDVLDECDAVLHHKYHLVYAAGHPIALSNGVERWQVAEAVLGVIASKSSESRVAKVLQAPHVSCSTSNATPPGACKGTRLNTVVDSTEPLRKELKKALALDLIDNSELMWLNMLGKGVARDSLITAITDSTVSLQTALGEHMQKLLSYINQLLALRGLIAFGVLEHCLEKRYRVDFGLPLPDTRPKKIAIPFRAADVPSEQSEFSHPDVCIALTLLGYYHRGLSDKEVQLTFEKLLRLDISEQIHQYDRCLTDA
;
A
#
# COMPACT_ATOMS: atom_id res chain seq x y z
N MET A 1 9.96 -14.74 -15.09
CA MET A 1 9.39 -16.09 -15.35
C MET A 1 8.39 -16.13 -16.52
N PHE A 2 7.77 -15.02 -16.95
CA PHE A 2 6.79 -15.01 -18.06
C PHE A 2 7.38 -14.80 -19.47
N HIS A 3 8.70 -14.92 -19.63
CA HIS A 3 9.37 -14.76 -20.92
C HIS A 3 9.72 -16.09 -21.61
N ASP A 4 9.57 -17.24 -20.93
CA ASP A 4 9.84 -18.57 -21.48
C ASP A 4 8.52 -19.35 -21.69
N GLU A 5 8.24 -19.69 -22.94
CA GLU A 5 6.99 -20.30 -23.42
C GLU A 5 6.69 -21.65 -22.74
N LYS A 6 7.73 -22.38 -22.29
CA LYS A 6 7.60 -23.66 -21.58
C LYS A 6 7.05 -23.53 -20.15
N GLY A 7 7.37 -22.44 -19.46
CA GLY A 7 6.90 -22.19 -18.09
C GLY A 7 5.40 -21.96 -18.06
N LEU A 8 4.90 -21.17 -19.01
CA LEU A 8 3.48 -20.83 -19.16
C LEU A 8 2.64 -22.07 -19.50
N GLN A 9 3.11 -22.93 -20.42
CA GLN A 9 2.46 -24.19 -20.78
C GLN A 9 2.38 -25.17 -19.59
N THR A 10 3.44 -25.27 -18.79
CA THR A 10 3.46 -26.11 -17.59
C THR A 10 2.46 -25.62 -16.55
N PHE A 11 2.33 -24.30 -16.39
CA PHE A 11 1.36 -23.71 -15.48
C PHE A 11 -0.09 -23.93 -15.95
N CYS A 12 -0.38 -23.69 -17.24
CA CYS A 12 -1.69 -23.98 -17.83
C CYS A 12 -2.10 -25.46 -17.68
N SER A 13 -1.18 -26.40 -17.96
CA SER A 13 -1.47 -27.84 -17.81
C SER A 13 -1.76 -28.23 -16.35
N THR A 14 -1.08 -27.59 -15.40
CA THR A 14 -1.30 -27.80 -13.96
C THR A 14 -2.68 -27.29 -13.53
N LEU A 15 -3.05 -26.07 -13.92
CA LEU A 15 -4.37 -25.50 -13.65
C LEU A 15 -5.50 -26.33 -14.27
N LYS A 16 -5.30 -26.82 -15.49
CA LYS A 16 -6.26 -27.72 -16.16
C LYS A 16 -6.46 -29.03 -15.40
N ARG A 17 -5.39 -29.65 -14.90
CA ARG A 17 -5.51 -30.87 -14.08
C ARG A 17 -6.27 -30.61 -12.77
N PHE A 18 -6.07 -29.44 -12.17
CA PHE A 18 -6.83 -29.04 -10.98
C PHE A 18 -8.31 -28.83 -11.32
N SER A 19 -8.64 -28.20 -12.45
CA SER A 19 -10.04 -28.00 -12.85
C SER A 19 -10.76 -29.33 -13.10
N GLU A 20 -10.13 -30.29 -13.78
CA GLU A 20 -10.67 -31.64 -14.00
C GLU A 20 -10.92 -32.41 -12.69
N THR A 21 -10.03 -32.26 -11.71
CA THR A 21 -10.19 -32.87 -10.39
C THR A 21 -11.30 -32.20 -9.57
N LEU A 22 -11.38 -30.88 -9.65
CA LEU A 22 -12.35 -30.09 -8.90
C LEU A 22 -13.77 -30.30 -9.43
N GLU A 23 -13.93 -30.45 -10.75
CA GLU A 23 -15.21 -30.73 -11.40
C GLU A 23 -15.91 -31.97 -10.81
N GLN A 24 -15.13 -33.00 -10.47
CA GLN A 24 -15.61 -34.24 -9.85
C GLN A 24 -15.90 -34.12 -8.35
N THR A 25 -15.56 -32.98 -7.71
CA THR A 25 -15.67 -32.78 -6.26
C THR A 25 -16.42 -31.49 -5.88
N PRO A 26 -17.76 -31.41 -6.10
CA PRO A 26 -18.58 -30.22 -5.84
C PRO A 26 -18.59 -29.74 -4.37
N ARG A 27 -18.08 -30.54 -3.44
CA ARG A 27 -17.94 -30.16 -2.02
C ARG A 27 -16.78 -29.17 -1.77
N ARG A 28 -15.87 -28.99 -2.73
CA ARG A 28 -14.71 -28.08 -2.65
C ARG A 28 -14.87 -26.83 -3.51
N TYR A 29 -16.11 -26.33 -3.65
CA TYR A 29 -16.42 -25.18 -4.50
C TYR A 29 -15.71 -23.87 -4.06
N GLU A 30 -15.28 -23.78 -2.80
CA GLU A 30 -14.52 -22.65 -2.24
C GLU A 30 -13.15 -22.44 -2.89
N CYS A 31 -12.59 -23.45 -3.56
CA CYS A 31 -11.32 -23.32 -4.28
C CYS A 31 -11.49 -22.61 -5.65
N VAL A 32 -12.71 -22.52 -6.18
CA VAL A 32 -12.97 -21.98 -7.52
C VAL A 32 -12.49 -20.54 -7.67
N PRO A 33 -12.78 -19.58 -6.75
CA PRO A 33 -12.41 -18.17 -6.94
C PRO A 33 -10.90 -17.96 -7.07
N LEU A 34 -10.10 -18.67 -6.27
CA LEU A 34 -8.65 -18.54 -6.31
C LEU A 34 -8.07 -19.12 -7.61
N LEU A 35 -8.50 -20.33 -7.98
CA LEU A 35 -7.96 -21.02 -9.15
C LEU A 35 -8.44 -20.39 -10.47
N SER A 36 -9.66 -19.86 -10.51
CA SER A 36 -10.17 -19.14 -11.69
C SER A 36 -9.50 -17.78 -11.87
N GLU A 37 -9.18 -17.08 -10.78
CA GLU A 37 -8.44 -15.82 -10.81
C GLU A 37 -6.99 -16.02 -11.29
N LEU A 38 -6.33 -17.10 -10.84
CA LEU A 38 -5.02 -17.52 -11.39
C LEU A 38 -5.12 -17.84 -12.89
N ALA A 39 -6.17 -18.53 -13.33
CA ALA A 39 -6.38 -18.80 -14.75
C ALA A 39 -6.61 -17.50 -15.56
N GLY A 40 -7.40 -16.57 -15.03
CA GLY A 40 -7.64 -15.25 -15.64
C GLY A 40 -6.39 -14.36 -15.68
N TYR A 41 -5.53 -14.45 -14.67
CA TYR A 41 -4.22 -13.79 -14.69
C TYR A 41 -3.36 -14.32 -15.84
N VAL A 42 -3.25 -15.64 -15.97
CA VAL A 42 -2.46 -16.29 -17.04
C VAL A 42 -3.05 -16.02 -18.42
N HIS A 43 -4.37 -15.89 -18.53
CA HIS A 43 -5.06 -15.55 -19.78
C HIS A 43 -4.58 -14.24 -20.41
N GLN A 44 -4.10 -13.28 -19.61
CA GLN A 44 -3.50 -12.04 -20.12
C GLN A 44 -2.18 -12.27 -20.88
N PHE A 45 -1.54 -13.42 -20.69
CA PHE A 45 -0.25 -13.76 -21.29
C PHE A 45 -0.35 -14.90 -22.33
N THR A 46 -1.42 -15.72 -22.29
CA THR A 46 -1.68 -16.75 -23.31
C THR A 46 -3.17 -17.01 -23.53
N PRO A 47 -3.62 -17.15 -24.79
CA PRO A 47 -4.99 -17.52 -25.10
C PRO A 47 -5.35 -18.95 -24.64
N ASP A 48 -4.37 -19.84 -24.42
CA ASP A 48 -4.63 -21.22 -23.99
C ASP A 48 -5.32 -21.31 -22.62
N ALA A 49 -5.09 -20.31 -21.76
CA ALA A 49 -5.71 -20.23 -20.44
C ALA A 49 -7.19 -19.82 -20.48
N LYS A 50 -7.69 -19.30 -21.61
CA LYS A 50 -9.11 -18.96 -21.80
C LYS A 50 -10.03 -20.14 -21.53
N LEU A 51 -9.72 -21.29 -22.11
CA LEU A 51 -10.48 -22.53 -21.93
C LEU A 51 -10.52 -22.97 -20.46
N ILE A 52 -9.47 -22.67 -19.69
CA ILE A 52 -9.40 -23.02 -18.27
C ILE A 52 -10.34 -22.10 -17.45
N VAL A 53 -10.38 -20.81 -17.77
CA VAL A 53 -11.35 -19.86 -17.18
C VAL A 53 -12.78 -20.31 -17.45
N GLU A 54 -13.10 -20.66 -18.70
CA GLU A 54 -14.41 -21.17 -19.11
C GLU A 54 -14.79 -22.49 -18.41
N LEU A 55 -13.81 -23.38 -18.17
CA LEU A 55 -14.03 -24.61 -17.40
C LEU A 55 -14.43 -24.31 -15.95
N PHE A 56 -13.75 -23.38 -15.27
CA PHE A 56 -14.10 -22.98 -13.90
C PHE A 56 -15.46 -22.28 -13.82
N ALA A 57 -15.75 -21.36 -14.75
CA ALA A 57 -17.06 -20.72 -14.82
C ALA A 57 -18.17 -21.75 -15.11
N GLY A 58 -17.94 -22.64 -16.07
CA GLY A 58 -18.88 -23.67 -16.48
C GLY A 58 -19.17 -24.69 -15.39
N MET A 59 -18.16 -25.15 -14.64
CA MET A 59 -18.39 -26.11 -13.55
C MET A 59 -19.24 -25.50 -12.42
N ALA A 60 -18.95 -24.26 -12.02
CA ALA A 60 -19.69 -23.57 -10.97
C ALA A 60 -21.14 -23.31 -11.41
N THR A 61 -21.34 -22.94 -12.67
CA THR A 61 -22.68 -22.80 -13.29
C THR A 61 -23.46 -24.11 -13.25
N ARG A 62 -22.87 -25.23 -13.66
CA ARG A 62 -23.52 -26.55 -13.62
C ARG A 62 -23.88 -26.97 -12.20
N TRP A 63 -23.03 -26.69 -11.22
CA TRP A 63 -23.33 -26.98 -9.82
C TRP A 63 -24.50 -26.15 -9.29
N ALA A 64 -24.60 -24.88 -9.68
CA ALA A 64 -25.76 -24.03 -9.35
C ALA A 64 -27.06 -24.56 -9.99
N GLU A 65 -27.02 -24.92 -11.27
CA GLU A 65 -28.17 -25.50 -11.99
C GLU A 65 -28.64 -26.84 -11.40
N ASN A 66 -27.70 -27.68 -10.93
CA ASN A 66 -28.03 -28.92 -10.23
C ASN A 66 -28.72 -28.67 -8.88
N LEU A 67 -28.39 -27.59 -8.17
CA LEU A 67 -29.09 -27.22 -6.92
C LEU A 67 -30.53 -26.76 -7.22
N LYS A 68 -30.73 -26.05 -8.33
CA LYS A 68 -32.07 -25.63 -8.77
C LYS A 68 -33.03 -26.80 -8.96
N GLN A 69 -32.58 -27.86 -9.64
CA GLN A 69 -33.37 -29.08 -9.80
C GLN A 69 -33.71 -29.75 -8.46
N GLN A 70 -32.83 -29.64 -7.45
CA GLN A 70 -33.04 -30.26 -6.14
C GLN A 70 -34.12 -29.54 -5.33
N TYR A 71 -34.18 -28.21 -5.39
CA TYR A 71 -35.17 -27.47 -4.61
C TYR A 71 -36.53 -27.31 -5.31
N GLU A 72 -36.62 -27.53 -6.63
CA GLU A 72 -37.91 -27.56 -7.36
C GLU A 72 -38.86 -28.67 -6.87
N VAL A 73 -38.30 -29.75 -6.30
CA VAL A 73 -39.05 -30.87 -5.71
C VAL A 73 -39.05 -30.86 -4.18
N GLU A 74 -38.43 -29.86 -3.55
CA GLU A 74 -38.35 -29.72 -2.09
C GLU A 74 -39.57 -28.95 -1.56
N SER A 75 -40.05 -29.34 -0.38
CA SER A 75 -41.24 -28.73 0.26
C SER A 75 -40.87 -27.87 1.48
N SER A 76 -39.69 -28.07 2.06
CA SER A 76 -39.20 -27.30 3.21
C SER A 76 -38.68 -25.93 2.78
N THR A 77 -39.30 -24.87 3.30
CA THR A 77 -38.90 -23.47 3.06
C THR A 77 -37.48 -23.17 3.52
N GLU A 78 -37.03 -23.73 4.63
CA GLU A 78 -35.68 -23.57 5.17
C GLU A 78 -34.62 -24.21 4.25
N LYS A 79 -34.88 -25.41 3.74
CA LYS A 79 -33.96 -26.07 2.80
C LYS A 79 -33.93 -25.38 1.46
N ILE A 80 -35.07 -24.93 0.95
CA ILE A 80 -35.13 -24.12 -0.29
C ILE A 80 -34.30 -22.85 -0.13
N ALA A 81 -34.39 -22.16 1.02
CA ALA A 81 -33.56 -20.98 1.30
C ALA A 81 -32.07 -21.33 1.31
N ALA A 82 -31.65 -22.39 2.01
CA ALA A 82 -30.25 -22.83 2.05
C ALA A 82 -29.70 -23.21 0.66
N TYR A 83 -30.50 -23.89 -0.17
CA TYR A 83 -30.11 -24.21 -1.54
C TYR A 83 -29.95 -22.95 -2.40
N ARG A 84 -30.86 -21.97 -2.26
CA ARG A 84 -30.77 -20.68 -2.97
C ARG A 84 -29.57 -19.83 -2.53
N GLN A 85 -29.22 -19.85 -1.23
CA GLN A 85 -28.01 -19.19 -0.73
C GLN A 85 -26.76 -19.78 -1.40
N LYS A 86 -26.68 -21.11 -1.48
CA LYS A 86 -25.56 -21.79 -2.12
C LYS A 86 -25.54 -21.61 -3.64
N GLU A 87 -26.69 -21.64 -4.30
CA GLU A 87 -26.86 -21.32 -5.73
C GLU A 87 -26.31 -19.93 -6.04
N CYS A 88 -26.66 -18.93 -5.23
CA CYS A 88 -26.15 -17.57 -5.34
C CYS A 88 -24.62 -17.51 -5.27
N ILE A 89 -24.01 -18.15 -4.26
CA ILE A 89 -22.54 -18.20 -4.12
C ILE A 89 -21.88 -18.82 -5.36
N LEU A 90 -22.45 -19.91 -5.88
CA LEU A 90 -21.90 -20.61 -7.06
C LEU A 90 -22.01 -19.77 -8.34
N TYR A 91 -23.14 -19.08 -8.59
CA TYR A 91 -23.23 -18.14 -9.71
C TYR A 91 -22.27 -16.96 -9.56
N GLY A 92 -22.06 -16.47 -8.34
CA GLY A 92 -21.07 -15.45 -8.06
C GLY A 92 -19.63 -15.92 -8.33
N PHE A 93 -19.28 -17.16 -7.97
CA PHE A 93 -17.97 -17.74 -8.29
C PHE A 93 -17.77 -17.95 -9.79
N ALA A 94 -18.82 -18.37 -10.51
CA ALA A 94 -18.79 -18.48 -11.96
C ALA A 94 -18.56 -17.10 -12.62
N LEU A 95 -19.23 -16.06 -12.13
CA LEU A 95 -19.07 -14.69 -12.61
C LEU A 95 -17.65 -14.15 -12.35
N LEU A 96 -17.13 -14.37 -11.14
CA LEU A 96 -15.79 -13.93 -10.74
C LEU A 96 -14.65 -14.63 -11.50
N ALA A 97 -14.90 -15.77 -12.16
CA ALA A 97 -13.90 -16.38 -13.04
C ALA A 97 -13.49 -15.45 -14.19
N TYR A 98 -14.37 -14.55 -14.63
CA TYR A 98 -14.12 -13.61 -15.72
C TYR A 98 -13.51 -12.28 -15.27
N THR A 99 -13.00 -12.20 -14.04
CA THR A 99 -12.44 -10.94 -13.47
C THR A 99 -11.24 -10.42 -14.27
N LEU A 100 -10.36 -11.32 -14.71
CA LEU A 100 -9.09 -11.01 -15.39
C LEU A 100 -9.06 -11.64 -16.78
N GLY A 101 -8.30 -11.02 -17.69
CA GLY A 101 -8.19 -11.42 -19.09
C GLY A 101 -9.25 -10.79 -20.00
N GLU A 102 -8.99 -10.84 -21.31
CA GLU A 102 -9.85 -10.23 -22.33
C GLU A 102 -11.19 -10.96 -22.49
N TRP A 103 -12.25 -10.22 -22.82
CA TRP A 103 -13.55 -10.83 -23.16
C TRP A 103 -13.75 -10.88 -24.68
N ASP A 104 -14.01 -12.09 -25.17
CA ASP A 104 -14.67 -12.27 -26.44
C ASP A 104 -16.19 -12.20 -26.27
N ASP A 105 -16.90 -12.35 -27.39
CA ASP A 105 -18.35 -12.13 -27.41
C ASP A 105 -19.11 -13.21 -26.62
N ASP A 106 -18.60 -14.45 -26.61
CA ASP A 106 -19.15 -15.57 -25.82
C ASP A 106 -18.94 -15.35 -24.31
N ALA A 107 -17.75 -14.88 -23.90
CA ALA A 107 -17.49 -14.51 -22.51
C ALA A 107 -18.39 -13.35 -22.06
N ALA A 108 -18.55 -12.31 -22.87
CA ALA A 108 -19.40 -11.16 -22.56
C ALA A 108 -20.88 -11.57 -22.37
N GLN A 109 -21.41 -12.44 -23.24
CA GLN A 109 -22.75 -13.02 -23.06
C GLN A 109 -22.86 -13.86 -21.79
N SER A 110 -21.82 -14.64 -21.47
CA SER A 110 -21.77 -15.45 -20.26
C SER A 110 -21.79 -14.58 -18.99
N VAL A 111 -21.02 -13.49 -18.96
CA VAL A 111 -21.03 -12.50 -17.87
C VAL A 111 -22.41 -11.87 -17.70
N CYS A 112 -23.06 -11.44 -18.79
CA CYS A 112 -24.42 -10.90 -18.77
C CYS A 112 -25.43 -11.90 -18.17
N LYS A 113 -25.36 -13.17 -18.58
CA LYS A 113 -26.23 -14.22 -18.06
C LYS A 113 -25.97 -14.46 -16.56
N LEU A 114 -24.70 -14.57 -16.19
CA LEU A 114 -24.28 -14.89 -14.82
C LEU A 114 -24.62 -13.78 -13.82
N VAL A 115 -24.49 -12.50 -14.20
CA VAL A 115 -24.84 -11.39 -13.30
C VAL A 115 -26.33 -11.35 -13.00
N VAL A 116 -27.19 -11.66 -13.99
CA VAL A 116 -28.64 -11.77 -13.80
C VAL A 116 -29.02 -12.98 -12.95
N LEU A 117 -28.40 -14.14 -13.19
CA LEU A 117 -28.63 -15.35 -12.38
C LEU A 117 -28.16 -15.17 -10.93
N PHE A 118 -26.98 -14.58 -10.74
CA PHE A 118 -26.45 -14.22 -9.43
C PHE A 118 -27.41 -13.29 -8.68
N ARG A 119 -27.85 -12.20 -9.32
CA ARG A 119 -28.75 -11.23 -8.68
C ARG A 119 -30.11 -11.82 -8.36
N THR A 120 -30.66 -12.61 -9.28
CA THR A 120 -31.96 -13.28 -9.11
C THR A 120 -31.90 -14.28 -7.95
N SER A 121 -30.86 -15.12 -7.89
CA SER A 121 -30.67 -16.09 -6.79
C SER A 121 -30.41 -15.39 -5.46
N PHE A 122 -29.63 -14.30 -5.43
CA PHE A 122 -29.40 -13.48 -4.23
C PHE A 122 -30.70 -12.93 -3.65
N LEU A 123 -31.53 -12.30 -4.48
CA LEU A 123 -32.82 -11.74 -4.07
C LEU A 123 -33.77 -12.86 -3.60
N CYS A 124 -33.82 -13.97 -4.34
CA CYS A 124 -34.64 -15.13 -4.03
C CYS A 124 -34.24 -15.86 -2.73
N ALA A 125 -32.95 -15.90 -2.40
CA ALA A 125 -32.43 -16.44 -1.15
C ALA A 125 -32.77 -15.55 0.04
N SER A 126 -32.86 -14.23 -0.20
CA SER A 126 -33.05 -13.21 0.83
C SER A 126 -34.53 -12.88 1.13
N ILE A 127 -35.49 -13.62 0.55
CA ILE A 127 -36.94 -13.36 0.73
C ILE A 127 -37.40 -13.67 2.16
N ASN A 128 -37.00 -14.83 2.68
CA ASN A 128 -37.49 -15.35 3.97
C ASN A 128 -36.40 -15.43 5.05
N VAL A 129 -35.12 -15.30 4.66
CA VAL A 129 -33.96 -15.43 5.53
C VAL A 129 -33.00 -14.28 5.21
N ALA A 130 -32.31 -13.74 6.20
CA ALA A 130 -31.29 -12.73 5.98
C ALA A 130 -30.15 -13.26 5.08
N ALA A 131 -29.54 -12.37 4.31
CA ALA A 131 -28.33 -12.69 3.54
C ALA A 131 -27.20 -13.10 4.49
N THR A 132 -26.43 -14.13 4.12
CA THR A 132 -25.27 -14.58 4.90
C THR A 132 -24.04 -13.72 4.60
N ASP A 133 -23.06 -13.72 5.51
CA ASP A 133 -21.79 -13.00 5.31
C ASP A 133 -21.08 -13.44 4.02
N ASP A 134 -21.15 -14.73 3.66
CA ASP A 134 -20.57 -15.26 2.43
C ASP A 134 -21.24 -14.68 1.18
N MET A 135 -22.57 -14.54 1.18
CA MET A 135 -23.30 -13.92 0.07
C MET A 135 -22.92 -12.45 -0.09
N LEU A 136 -22.84 -11.70 1.01
CA LEU A 136 -22.45 -10.29 1.00
C LEU A 136 -20.99 -10.11 0.54
N ARG A 137 -20.09 -11.01 0.95
CA ARG A 137 -18.69 -11.01 0.49
C ARG A 137 -18.59 -11.26 -1.01
N VAL A 138 -19.35 -12.22 -1.54
CA VAL A 138 -19.39 -12.50 -2.98
C VAL A 138 -20.00 -11.33 -3.74
N GLU A 139 -21.09 -10.73 -3.23
CA GLU A 139 -21.70 -9.53 -3.81
C GLU A 139 -20.72 -8.37 -3.90
N SER A 140 -19.96 -8.10 -2.82
CA SER A 140 -18.95 -7.05 -2.82
C SER A 140 -17.88 -7.26 -3.90
N ARG A 141 -17.40 -8.50 -4.07
CA ARG A 141 -16.40 -8.84 -5.11
C ARG A 141 -16.98 -8.72 -6.52
N VAL A 142 -18.24 -9.13 -6.71
CA VAL A 142 -18.94 -8.98 -8.00
C VAL A 142 -19.11 -7.50 -8.34
N ALA A 143 -19.54 -6.68 -7.38
CA ALA A 143 -19.68 -5.23 -7.59
C ALA A 143 -18.34 -4.57 -7.94
N GLU A 144 -17.26 -4.97 -7.28
CA GLU A 144 -15.91 -4.52 -7.60
C GLU A 144 -15.51 -4.90 -9.04
N MET A 145 -15.66 -6.17 -9.43
CA MET A 145 -15.36 -6.65 -10.78
C MET A 145 -16.18 -5.90 -11.84
N MET A 146 -17.48 -5.77 -11.63
CA MET A 146 -18.38 -5.05 -12.54
C MET A 146 -18.01 -3.56 -12.62
N SER A 147 -17.58 -2.92 -11.53
CA SER A 147 -17.21 -1.50 -11.56
C SER A 147 -16.02 -1.19 -12.46
N ARG A 148 -15.09 -2.15 -12.59
CA ARG A 148 -13.90 -2.03 -13.43
C ARG A 148 -14.18 -2.39 -14.89
N ARG A 149 -15.18 -3.24 -15.15
CA ARG A 149 -15.39 -3.88 -16.46
C ARG A 149 -16.72 -3.52 -17.14
N ILE A 150 -17.61 -2.76 -16.49
CA ILE A 150 -18.96 -2.47 -17.02
C ILE A 150 -18.92 -1.73 -18.36
N THR A 151 -17.97 -0.81 -18.56
CA THR A 151 -17.82 -0.08 -19.82
C THR A 151 -17.46 -1.02 -20.98
N GLU A 152 -16.59 -2.00 -20.74
CA GLU A 152 -16.25 -3.05 -21.72
C GLU A 152 -17.48 -3.93 -22.01
N LEU A 153 -18.24 -4.31 -20.97
CA LEU A 153 -19.44 -5.14 -21.12
C LEU A 153 -20.52 -4.45 -21.97
N ILE A 154 -20.79 -3.16 -21.70
CA ILE A 154 -21.78 -2.38 -22.45
C ILE A 154 -21.37 -2.29 -23.93
N ALA A 155 -20.12 -1.91 -24.21
CA ALA A 155 -19.62 -1.79 -25.57
C ALA A 155 -19.72 -3.13 -26.34
N LYS A 156 -19.44 -4.25 -25.66
CA LYS A 156 -19.60 -5.60 -26.22
C LYS A 156 -21.07 -5.95 -26.50
N VAL A 157 -21.98 -5.67 -25.57
CA VAL A 157 -23.43 -5.92 -25.76
C VAL A 157 -23.98 -5.13 -26.94
N GLU A 158 -23.58 -3.86 -27.08
CA GLU A 158 -23.96 -3.02 -28.23
C GLU A 158 -23.41 -3.55 -29.56
N THR A 159 -22.21 -4.14 -29.54
CA THR A 159 -21.58 -4.73 -30.74
C THR A 159 -22.21 -6.06 -31.15
N ILE A 160 -22.54 -6.93 -30.19
CA ILE A 160 -23.14 -8.25 -30.41
C ILE A 160 -24.61 -8.12 -30.87
N GLY A 161 -25.29 -7.09 -30.37
CA GLY A 161 -26.70 -6.79 -30.65
C GLY A 161 -27.51 -6.78 -29.36
N SER A 162 -27.74 -5.59 -28.82
CA SER A 162 -28.44 -5.38 -27.54
C SER A 162 -29.80 -6.08 -27.48
N ASN A 163 -30.54 -6.12 -28.60
CA ASN A 163 -31.88 -6.69 -28.62
C ASN A 163 -31.92 -8.19 -28.31
N SER A 164 -31.02 -8.99 -28.90
CA SER A 164 -31.00 -10.43 -28.69
C SER A 164 -30.50 -10.79 -27.29
N VAL A 165 -29.41 -10.14 -26.85
CA VAL A 165 -28.79 -10.38 -25.55
C VAL A 165 -29.74 -9.99 -24.41
N LEU A 166 -30.26 -8.75 -24.41
CA LEU A 166 -31.09 -8.25 -23.32
C LEU A 166 -32.44 -8.98 -23.24
N THR A 167 -33.05 -9.32 -24.38
CA THR A 167 -34.27 -10.15 -24.41
C THR A 167 -34.00 -11.54 -23.81
N ALA A 168 -32.85 -12.15 -24.11
CA ALA A 168 -32.46 -13.41 -23.48
C ALA A 168 -32.28 -13.28 -21.96
N LEU A 169 -31.72 -12.16 -21.47
CA LEU A 169 -31.57 -11.90 -20.03
C LEU A 169 -32.91 -11.77 -19.31
N VAL A 170 -33.87 -11.01 -19.87
CA VAL A 170 -35.21 -10.89 -19.27
C VAL A 170 -35.89 -12.24 -19.18
N ARG A 171 -35.73 -13.08 -20.22
CA ARG A 171 -36.32 -14.43 -20.28
C ARG A 171 -35.74 -15.41 -19.24
N LEU A 172 -34.58 -15.12 -18.64
CA LEU A 172 -34.06 -15.88 -17.49
C LEU A 172 -34.93 -15.67 -16.25
N VAL A 173 -35.57 -14.51 -16.12
CA VAL A 173 -36.39 -14.10 -14.97
C VAL A 173 -37.88 -14.27 -15.26
N SER A 174 -38.33 -13.93 -16.47
CA SER A 174 -39.73 -14.02 -16.91
C SER A 174 -39.85 -14.75 -18.24
N SER A 175 -40.29 -16.00 -18.17
CA SER A 175 -40.46 -16.87 -19.35
C SER A 175 -41.54 -16.39 -20.33
N THR A 176 -42.45 -15.52 -19.87
CA THR A 176 -43.56 -14.95 -20.66
C THR A 176 -43.17 -13.72 -21.48
N CYS A 177 -41.92 -13.24 -21.38
CA CYS A 177 -41.41 -12.11 -22.14
C CYS A 177 -41.45 -12.38 -23.67
N PRO A 178 -41.91 -11.42 -24.51
CA PRO A 178 -41.84 -11.52 -25.97
C PRO A 178 -40.41 -11.77 -26.48
N TYR A 179 -40.29 -12.35 -27.69
CA TYR A 179 -38.98 -12.64 -28.31
C TYR A 179 -38.40 -11.46 -29.09
N ASP A 180 -39.25 -10.51 -29.48
CA ASP A 180 -38.91 -9.42 -30.38
C ASP A 180 -39.05 -8.07 -29.65
N LEU A 181 -38.19 -7.83 -28.65
CA LEU A 181 -38.14 -6.53 -27.95
C LEU A 181 -37.07 -5.62 -28.59
N GLU A 182 -37.42 -4.35 -28.74
CA GLU A 182 -36.49 -3.29 -29.13
C GLU A 182 -35.96 -2.59 -27.89
N TRP A 183 -34.64 -2.54 -27.74
CA TRP A 183 -33.98 -2.00 -26.56
C TRP A 183 -33.32 -0.66 -26.84
N LYS A 184 -33.44 0.24 -25.88
CA LYS A 184 -32.80 1.54 -25.86
C LYS A 184 -31.85 1.61 -24.67
N HIS A 185 -30.63 2.05 -24.93
CA HIS A 185 -29.68 2.40 -23.89
C HIS A 185 -30.12 3.69 -23.17
N VAL A 186 -30.21 3.63 -21.85
CA VAL A 186 -30.59 4.78 -21.02
C VAL A 186 -29.32 5.61 -20.80
N GLY A 187 -29.09 6.57 -21.69
CA GLY A 187 -27.85 7.36 -21.73
C GLY A 187 -27.66 8.31 -20.53
N ASP A 188 -26.39 8.63 -20.26
CA ASP A 188 -25.92 9.55 -19.23
C ASP A 188 -26.68 10.89 -19.27
N ARG A 189 -27.42 11.19 -18.20
CA ARG A 189 -27.70 12.59 -17.85
C ARG A 189 -26.45 13.20 -17.20
N LYS A 190 -26.41 14.53 -17.16
CA LYS A 190 -25.33 15.36 -16.56
C LYS A 190 -25.00 15.07 -15.08
N ASP A 191 -25.71 14.14 -14.45
CA ASP A 191 -25.39 13.57 -13.15
C ASP A 191 -24.91 12.13 -13.40
N LYS A 192 -23.63 11.86 -13.15
CA LYS A 192 -22.87 10.62 -13.40
C LYS A 192 -23.48 9.36 -12.74
N THR A 193 -24.69 8.93 -13.13
CA THR A 193 -25.27 7.65 -12.74
C THR A 193 -25.09 6.66 -13.88
N PHE A 194 -24.23 5.67 -13.66
CA PHE A 194 -23.90 4.52 -14.50
C PHE A 194 -24.87 4.26 -15.66
N GLY A 195 -24.47 4.60 -16.89
CA GLY A 195 -25.12 4.21 -18.14
C GLY A 195 -25.06 2.69 -18.41
N SER A 196 -25.47 1.86 -17.46
CA SER A 196 -25.53 0.39 -17.56
C SER A 196 -26.96 -0.15 -17.67
N CYS A 197 -27.93 0.76 -17.75
CA CYS A 197 -29.35 0.48 -17.82
C CYS A 197 -29.83 0.48 -19.26
N PHE A 198 -30.67 -0.50 -19.58
CA PHE A 198 -31.38 -0.62 -20.84
C PHE A 198 -32.86 -0.78 -20.54
N GLU A 199 -33.69 -0.13 -21.35
CA GLU A 199 -35.14 -0.21 -21.30
C GLU A 199 -35.67 -0.61 -22.67
N ASP A 200 -36.74 -1.40 -22.72
CA ASP A 200 -37.43 -1.64 -23.98
C ASP A 200 -38.18 -0.39 -24.45
N ALA A 201 -38.54 -0.34 -25.74
CA ALA A 201 -39.17 0.82 -26.36
C ALA A 201 -40.48 1.26 -25.67
N GLU A 202 -41.20 0.31 -25.06
CA GLU A 202 -42.46 0.55 -24.33
C GLU A 202 -42.27 0.65 -22.80
N ALA A 203 -41.03 0.53 -22.31
CA ALA A 203 -40.61 0.61 -20.90
C ALA A 203 -41.30 -0.40 -19.95
N TYR A 204 -41.73 -1.55 -20.47
CA TYR A 204 -42.24 -2.67 -19.68
C TYR A 204 -41.13 -3.52 -19.06
N TYR A 205 -39.93 -3.48 -19.66
CA TYR A 205 -38.79 -4.27 -19.23
C TYR A 205 -37.55 -3.38 -19.10
N ALA A 206 -36.83 -3.55 -17.99
CA ALA A 206 -35.57 -2.87 -17.78
C ALA A 206 -34.51 -3.84 -17.28
N VAL A 207 -33.28 -3.69 -17.75
CA VAL A 207 -32.13 -4.47 -17.32
C VAL A 207 -31.00 -3.53 -16.93
N ASN A 208 -30.48 -3.69 -15.72
CA ASN A 208 -29.26 -3.05 -15.28
C ASN A 208 -28.11 -4.07 -15.33
N LEU A 209 -27.21 -3.93 -16.31
CA LEU A 209 -26.10 -4.87 -16.50
C LEU A 209 -25.07 -4.80 -15.38
N PHE A 210 -24.91 -3.68 -14.68
CA PHE A 210 -23.98 -3.55 -13.56
C PHE A 210 -24.42 -4.38 -12.34
N THR A 211 -25.71 -4.34 -12.01
CA THR A 211 -26.26 -5.04 -10.85
C THR A 211 -26.86 -6.41 -11.17
N GLY A 212 -27.14 -6.68 -12.45
CA GLY A 212 -27.90 -7.85 -12.91
C GLY A 212 -29.39 -7.78 -12.58
N VAL A 213 -29.91 -6.62 -12.15
CA VAL A 213 -31.32 -6.47 -11.81
C VAL A 213 -32.14 -6.39 -13.11
N VAL A 214 -33.16 -7.25 -13.17
CA VAL A 214 -34.18 -7.22 -14.23
C VAL A 214 -35.49 -6.77 -13.60
N LEU A 215 -36.12 -5.77 -14.20
CA LEU A 215 -37.48 -5.36 -13.89
C LEU A 215 -38.42 -5.84 -14.98
N THR A 216 -39.54 -6.39 -14.56
CA THR A 216 -40.66 -6.77 -15.41
C THR A 216 -41.89 -6.07 -14.85
N ASP A 217 -42.60 -5.29 -15.65
CA ASP A 217 -43.91 -4.77 -15.27
C ASP A 217 -44.86 -5.97 -15.15
N GLY A 218 -45.09 -6.44 -13.92
CA GLY A 218 -45.91 -7.61 -13.65
C GLY A 218 -47.33 -7.39 -14.19
N ASN A 219 -47.75 -8.19 -15.17
CA ASN A 219 -49.04 -8.13 -15.90
C ASN A 219 -50.15 -7.17 -15.36
N ALA A 220 -50.58 -6.23 -16.23
CA ALA A 220 -51.63 -5.21 -16.07
C ALA A 220 -53.04 -5.76 -15.66
N PRO A 221 -53.91 -5.02 -14.93
CA PRO A 221 -54.34 -3.65 -15.26
C PRO A 221 -54.32 -2.63 -14.10
N GLY A 222 -53.79 -1.43 -14.39
CA GLY A 222 -54.17 -0.19 -13.71
C GLY A 222 -53.22 0.29 -12.59
N GLY A 223 -52.28 1.16 -12.96
CA GLY A 223 -51.83 2.20 -12.03
C GLY A 223 -50.40 2.71 -12.26
N PRO A 224 -50.14 4.04 -12.15
CA PRO A 224 -48.81 4.68 -12.25
C PRO A 224 -47.85 4.37 -11.08
N GLY A 225 -48.07 3.30 -10.31
CA GLY A 225 -47.48 3.09 -8.98
C GLY A 225 -46.02 2.66 -8.94
N ILE A 226 -45.47 2.07 -10.01
CA ILE A 226 -44.08 1.56 -9.97
C ILE A 226 -43.05 2.70 -9.90
N ARG A 227 -43.39 3.89 -10.43
CA ARG A 227 -42.54 5.09 -10.45
C ARG A 227 -42.37 5.74 -9.07
N GLU A 228 -43.28 5.42 -8.15
CA GLU A 228 -43.24 5.88 -6.76
C GLU A 228 -42.62 4.83 -5.83
N HIS A 229 -42.34 3.62 -6.35
CA HIS A 229 -41.78 2.53 -5.57
C HIS A 229 -40.33 2.86 -5.20
N GLU A 230 -40.02 2.76 -3.89
CA GLU A 230 -38.72 3.15 -3.31
C GLU A 230 -37.53 2.47 -4.01
N ARG A 231 -37.71 1.19 -4.41
CA ARG A 231 -36.69 0.42 -5.13
C ARG A 231 -36.49 0.86 -6.59
N TYR A 232 -37.53 1.38 -7.24
CA TYR A 232 -37.42 1.97 -8.58
C TYR A 232 -36.72 3.32 -8.51
N LEU A 233 -37.12 4.19 -7.57
CA LEU A 233 -36.48 5.49 -7.34
C LEU A 233 -35.00 5.37 -6.96
N ALA A 234 -34.64 4.35 -6.16
CA ALA A 234 -33.26 4.09 -5.75
C ALA A 234 -32.36 3.61 -6.91
N LEU A 235 -32.93 2.96 -7.93
CA LEU A 235 -32.16 2.36 -9.04
C LEU A 235 -32.21 3.18 -10.34
N PHE A 236 -33.30 3.92 -10.59
CA PHE A 236 -33.58 4.58 -11.87
C PHE A 236 -33.88 6.09 -11.76
N GLY A 237 -33.96 6.66 -10.56
CA GLY A 237 -34.25 8.10 -10.37
C GLY A 237 -35.67 8.52 -10.78
N ARG A 238 -35.87 9.80 -11.16
CA ARG A 238 -37.19 10.42 -11.49
C ARG A 238 -37.38 10.78 -12.97
N CYS A 239 -37.13 9.87 -13.90
CA CYS A 239 -37.14 10.21 -15.32
C CYS A 239 -38.56 10.25 -15.95
N ASN A 240 -38.96 11.42 -16.46
CA ASN A 240 -39.51 11.59 -17.82
C ASN A 240 -39.18 13.01 -18.36
N LEU A 241 -39.20 13.14 -19.69
CA LEU A 241 -38.64 14.22 -20.54
C LEU A 241 -39.03 15.67 -20.18
N GLU A 242 -38.08 16.60 -20.42
CA GLU A 242 -38.35 17.77 -21.27
C GLU A 242 -37.04 18.31 -21.88
N THR A 243 -37.13 18.58 -23.18
CA THR A 243 -36.11 19.11 -24.10
C THR A 243 -35.94 20.62 -23.97
N GLY A 244 -34.71 21.11 -24.04
CA GLY A 244 -34.37 22.44 -24.60
C GLY A 244 -34.73 23.70 -23.79
N GLU A 245 -33.83 24.68 -23.83
CA GLU A 245 -33.90 26.02 -23.20
C GLU A 245 -33.56 26.07 -21.70
N GLU A 246 -32.72 27.04 -21.33
CA GLU A 246 -32.17 27.21 -19.97
C GLU A 246 -33.30 27.36 -18.93
N LEU A 247 -33.40 26.39 -18.01
CA LEU A 247 -34.32 26.43 -16.88
C LEU A 247 -33.99 27.62 -15.96
N PHE A 248 -34.91 28.57 -15.88
CA PHE A 248 -34.86 29.71 -14.95
C PHE A 248 -35.48 29.32 -13.60
N ILE A 249 -34.65 29.20 -12.55
CA ILE A 249 -35.07 28.73 -11.22
C ILE A 249 -34.90 29.87 -10.20
N GLN A 250 -35.96 30.19 -9.46
CA GLN A 250 -35.97 31.18 -8.37
C GLN A 250 -36.64 30.63 -7.10
N GLU A 251 -36.12 31.06 -5.96
CA GLU A 251 -36.68 30.87 -4.63
C GLU A 251 -37.20 32.20 -4.09
N LEU A 252 -38.47 32.21 -3.71
CA LEU A 252 -39.15 33.40 -3.22
C LEU A 252 -39.50 33.21 -1.75
N THR A 253 -39.04 34.12 -0.91
CA THR A 253 -39.52 34.23 0.47
C THR A 253 -40.68 35.23 0.50
N VAL A 254 -41.79 34.86 1.12
CA VAL A 254 -43.00 35.69 1.17
C VAL A 254 -43.27 36.09 2.61
N GLY A 255 -43.36 37.39 2.86
CA GLY A 255 -43.68 37.92 4.18
C GLY A 255 -45.13 37.66 4.58
N ALA A 256 -45.47 37.93 5.85
CA ALA A 256 -46.80 37.67 6.42
C ALA A 256 -47.97 38.36 5.66
N ALA A 257 -47.68 39.39 4.86
CA ALA A 257 -48.65 40.10 4.02
C ALA A 257 -48.79 39.53 2.59
N GLY A 258 -48.13 38.41 2.26
CA GLY A 258 -48.16 37.82 0.91
C GLY A 258 -47.25 38.50 -0.11
N LYS A 259 -46.43 39.48 0.31
CA LYS A 259 -45.45 40.16 -0.54
C LYS A 259 -44.12 39.42 -0.52
N VAL A 260 -43.50 39.22 -1.68
CA VAL A 260 -42.14 38.69 -1.80
C VAL A 260 -41.16 39.64 -1.07
N THR A 261 -40.37 39.10 -0.15
CA THR A 261 -39.37 39.83 0.64
C THR A 261 -37.95 39.58 0.16
N ASP A 262 -37.69 38.37 -0.33
CA ASP A 262 -36.35 37.95 -0.74
C ASP A 262 -36.42 37.05 -1.97
N ILE A 263 -35.53 37.30 -2.94
CA ILE A 263 -35.42 36.57 -4.19
C ILE A 263 -34.02 35.96 -4.29
N LEU A 264 -33.98 34.64 -4.40
CA LEU A 264 -32.77 33.84 -4.62
C LEU A 264 -32.84 33.19 -5.99
N GLN A 265 -31.97 33.61 -6.90
CA GLN A 265 -31.97 33.15 -8.28
C GLN A 265 -30.78 32.22 -8.55
N LEU A 266 -31.05 31.07 -9.18
CA LEU A 266 -29.99 30.18 -9.65
C LEU A 266 -29.26 30.83 -10.84
N CYS A 267 -27.95 30.96 -10.74
CA CYS A 267 -27.11 31.53 -11.79
C CYS A 267 -26.93 30.55 -12.95
N SER A 268 -27.00 31.05 -14.19
CA SER A 268 -26.71 30.25 -15.39
C SER A 268 -25.21 29.97 -15.54
N ALA A 269 -24.87 28.95 -16.33
CA ALA A 269 -23.47 28.63 -16.62
C ALA A 269 -22.73 29.79 -17.30
N GLN A 270 -23.42 30.53 -18.18
CA GLN A 270 -22.86 31.71 -18.85
C GLN A 270 -22.54 32.85 -17.88
N TRP A 271 -23.36 33.01 -16.83
CA TRP A 271 -23.11 33.98 -15.77
C TRP A 271 -21.95 33.55 -14.84
N ILE A 272 -21.81 32.25 -14.57
CA ILE A 272 -20.67 31.74 -13.79
C ILE A 272 -19.35 31.97 -14.55
N GLN A 273 -19.34 31.82 -15.87
CA GLN A 273 -18.15 32.07 -16.70
C GLN A 273 -17.61 33.51 -16.59
N THR A 274 -18.46 34.51 -16.35
CA THR A 274 -17.99 35.89 -16.10
C THR A 274 -17.16 36.05 -14.83
N PHE A 275 -17.22 35.10 -13.89
CA PHE A 275 -16.42 35.08 -12.66
C PHE A 275 -15.31 34.01 -12.67
N SER A 276 -15.03 33.41 -13.83
CA SER A 276 -14.09 32.29 -13.97
C SER A 276 -12.67 32.58 -13.48
N THR A 277 -12.25 33.84 -13.46
CA THR A 277 -10.95 34.29 -12.95
C THR A 277 -10.96 34.66 -11.47
N MET A 278 -12.13 34.82 -10.85
CA MET A 278 -12.28 35.30 -9.47
C MET A 278 -12.37 34.18 -8.43
N PHE A 279 -12.80 32.97 -8.84
CA PHE A 279 -12.98 31.82 -7.94
C PHE A 279 -12.11 30.63 -8.34
N PRO A 280 -11.64 29.79 -7.39
CA PRO A 280 -11.07 28.48 -7.72
C PRO A 280 -12.04 27.63 -8.55
N VAL A 281 -11.50 26.77 -9.41
CA VAL A 281 -12.29 25.91 -10.32
C VAL A 281 -13.27 25.04 -9.54
N ARG A 282 -12.88 24.57 -8.34
CA ARG A 282 -13.77 23.80 -7.45
C ARG A 282 -15.04 24.53 -7.07
N LEU A 283 -14.96 25.84 -6.82
CA LEU A 283 -16.14 26.61 -6.43
C LEU A 283 -17.12 26.73 -7.61
N GLN A 284 -16.58 26.85 -8.82
CA GLN A 284 -17.36 26.95 -10.06
C GLN A 284 -18.04 25.63 -10.43
N GLU A 285 -17.32 24.51 -10.29
CA GLU A 285 -17.80 23.22 -10.78
C GLU A 285 -18.60 22.43 -9.75
N LEU A 286 -18.33 22.55 -8.46
CA LEU A 286 -18.92 21.66 -7.45
C LEU A 286 -20.20 22.20 -6.81
N TYR A 287 -20.48 23.50 -6.95
CA TYR A 287 -21.59 24.15 -6.26
C TYR A 287 -22.60 24.75 -7.23
N SER A 288 -23.86 24.79 -6.78
CA SER A 288 -24.87 25.64 -7.36
C SER A 288 -24.70 27.06 -6.81
N HIS A 289 -24.81 28.05 -7.70
CA HIS A 289 -24.58 29.45 -7.38
C HIS A 289 -25.93 30.16 -7.32
N TRP A 290 -26.25 30.73 -6.17
CA TRP A 290 -27.53 31.39 -5.94
C TRP A 290 -27.30 32.87 -5.65
N TYR A 291 -27.70 33.73 -6.58
CA TYR A 291 -27.64 35.16 -6.40
C TYR A 291 -28.83 35.64 -5.58
N TRP A 292 -28.54 36.29 -4.44
CA TRP A 292 -29.54 36.92 -3.59
C TRP A 292 -29.61 38.41 -3.93
N GLU A 293 -30.70 38.81 -4.57
CA GLU A 293 -30.84 40.14 -5.18
C GLU A 293 -30.83 41.26 -4.13
N GLU A 294 -31.58 41.13 -3.05
CA GLU A 294 -31.73 42.18 -2.03
C GLU A 294 -30.46 42.39 -1.20
N LYS A 295 -29.61 41.36 -1.08
CA LYS A 295 -28.37 41.40 -0.31
C LYS A 295 -27.12 41.55 -1.17
N ASN A 296 -27.27 41.53 -2.49
CA ASN A 296 -26.18 41.61 -3.47
C ASN A 296 -25.02 40.64 -3.14
N CYS A 297 -25.36 39.37 -2.94
CA CYS A 297 -24.39 38.32 -2.61
C CYS A 297 -24.71 37.01 -3.32
N ILE A 298 -23.70 36.15 -3.46
CA ILE A 298 -23.80 34.84 -4.09
C ILE A 298 -23.60 33.78 -3.01
N LEU A 299 -24.55 32.87 -2.86
CA LEU A 299 -24.48 31.71 -1.98
C LEU A 299 -24.07 30.47 -2.78
N PHE A 300 -23.05 29.76 -2.31
CA PHE A 300 -22.59 28.51 -2.91
C PHE A 300 -23.18 27.34 -2.13
N ARG A 301 -24.07 26.59 -2.78
CA ARG A 301 -24.78 25.45 -2.20
C ARG A 301 -24.38 24.15 -2.90
N PRO A 302 -24.53 22.99 -2.26
CA PRO A 302 -24.41 21.71 -2.96
C PRO A 302 -25.37 21.65 -4.16
N LYS A 303 -25.06 20.81 -5.15
CA LYS A 303 -25.87 20.70 -6.37
C LYS A 303 -27.21 20.01 -6.15
N GLU A 304 -27.37 19.28 -5.04
CA GLU A 304 -28.65 18.65 -4.73
C GLU A 304 -29.73 19.72 -4.44
N ALA A 305 -30.81 19.72 -5.22
CA ALA A 305 -31.83 20.78 -5.16
C ALA A 305 -32.46 21.01 -3.77
N LYS A 306 -32.57 19.98 -2.94
CA LYS A 306 -33.12 20.08 -1.57
C LYS A 306 -32.10 20.52 -0.53
N ASN A 307 -30.82 20.52 -0.86
CA ASN A 307 -29.76 20.84 0.07
C ASN A 307 -29.57 22.36 0.15
N ARG A 308 -29.96 22.93 1.31
CA ARG A 308 -29.94 24.38 1.56
C ARG A 308 -28.68 24.85 2.28
N LYS A 309 -27.72 23.96 2.51
CA LYS A 309 -26.46 24.30 3.18
C LYS A 309 -25.67 25.31 2.37
N VAL A 310 -25.07 26.28 3.04
CA VAL A 310 -24.21 27.30 2.42
C VAL A 310 -22.77 27.05 2.85
N LEU A 311 -21.91 26.75 1.88
CA LEU A 311 -20.50 26.42 2.16
C LEU A 311 -19.57 27.61 1.88
N PHE A 312 -19.94 28.46 0.93
CA PHE A 312 -19.22 29.69 0.63
C PHE A 312 -20.22 30.82 0.37
N VAL A 313 -19.77 32.05 0.63
CA VAL A 313 -20.52 33.28 0.32
C VAL A 313 -19.58 34.23 -0.41
N ALA A 314 -20.02 34.80 -1.54
CA ALA A 314 -19.31 35.90 -2.18
C ALA A 314 -20.13 37.18 -2.08
N ARG A 315 -19.50 38.28 -1.66
CA ARG A 315 -20.15 39.58 -1.44
C ARG A 315 -19.36 40.69 -2.13
N PHE A 316 -20.08 41.59 -2.79
CA PHE A 316 -19.48 42.80 -3.36
C PHE A 316 -19.24 43.84 -2.26
N ASP A 317 -18.04 44.41 -2.23
CA ASP A 317 -17.76 45.57 -1.39
C ASP A 317 -18.25 46.89 -2.02
N GLU A 318 -18.09 47.99 -1.29
CA GLU A 318 -18.48 49.33 -1.74
C GLU A 318 -17.72 49.81 -2.99
N SER A 319 -16.57 49.19 -3.29
CA SER A 319 -15.77 49.47 -4.50
C SER A 319 -16.18 48.61 -5.70
N GLY A 320 -17.10 47.66 -5.51
CA GLY A 320 -17.53 46.70 -6.52
C GLY A 320 -16.60 45.48 -6.66
N ALA A 321 -15.61 45.32 -5.76
CA ALA A 321 -14.76 44.14 -5.72
C ALA A 321 -15.48 42.99 -4.99
N LEU A 322 -15.33 41.78 -5.52
CA LEU A 322 -15.99 40.58 -5.01
C LEU A 322 -15.08 39.85 -4.03
N HIS A 323 -15.52 39.73 -2.78
CA HIS A 323 -14.82 38.98 -1.73
C HIS A 323 -15.54 37.67 -1.46
N CYS A 324 -14.79 36.57 -1.44
CA CYS A 324 -15.31 35.23 -1.17
C CYS A 324 -14.91 34.77 0.23
N TYR A 325 -15.86 34.22 0.97
CA TYR A 325 -15.73 33.77 2.34
C TYR A 325 -16.07 32.28 2.43
N LYS A 326 -15.29 31.54 3.21
CA LYS A 326 -15.54 30.14 3.53
C LYS A 326 -16.40 30.06 4.80
N VAL A 327 -17.56 29.42 4.70
CA VAL A 327 -18.45 29.25 5.86
C VAL A 327 -17.95 28.09 6.72
N PRO A 328 -17.71 28.28 8.04
CA PRO A 328 -17.33 27.21 8.94
C PRO A 328 -18.37 26.09 8.97
N PHE A 329 -17.92 24.85 9.15
CA PHE A 329 -18.80 23.67 9.17
C PHE A 329 -19.99 23.79 10.14
N CYS A 330 -19.77 24.40 11.30
CA CYS A 330 -20.80 24.59 12.33
C CYS A 330 -21.91 25.57 11.92
N ASP A 331 -21.66 26.43 10.93
CA ASP A 331 -22.57 27.49 10.50
C ASP A 331 -23.30 27.15 9.18
N TRP A 332 -23.03 25.98 8.57
CA TRP A 332 -23.58 25.59 7.25
C TRP A 332 -25.11 25.52 7.18
N GLU A 333 -25.78 25.32 8.31
CA GLU A 333 -27.25 25.17 8.41
C GLU A 333 -27.95 26.38 9.03
N LEU A 334 -27.21 27.45 9.35
CA LEU A 334 -27.80 28.68 9.87
C LEU A 334 -28.67 29.37 8.82
N LEU A 335 -29.57 30.24 9.30
CA LEU A 335 -30.36 31.10 8.42
C LEU A 335 -29.42 31.99 7.60
N TYR A 336 -29.73 32.21 6.32
CA TYR A 336 -28.84 32.95 5.41
C TYR A 336 -28.48 34.34 5.94
N GLN A 337 -29.40 35.01 6.64
CA GLN A 337 -29.15 36.31 7.25
C GLN A 337 -28.11 36.22 8.39
N GLU A 338 -28.16 35.19 9.22
CA GLU A 338 -27.20 34.98 10.32
C GLU A 338 -25.80 34.67 9.78
N ILE A 339 -25.71 33.98 8.64
CA ILE A 339 -24.43 33.75 7.94
C ILE A 339 -23.84 35.08 7.46
N LEU A 340 -24.67 35.97 6.90
CA LEU A 340 -24.23 37.29 6.43
C LEU A 340 -23.76 38.20 7.58
N ASP A 341 -24.44 38.14 8.72
CA ASP A 341 -24.09 38.95 9.90
C ASP A 341 -22.76 38.52 10.54
N LYS A 342 -22.27 37.31 10.24
CA LYS A 342 -21.03 36.73 10.75
C LYS A 342 -19.85 36.79 9.76
N LEU A 343 -20.01 37.32 8.55
CA LEU A 343 -18.99 37.25 7.49
C LEU A 343 -17.61 37.76 7.91
N ASP A 344 -17.55 38.80 8.73
CA ASP A 344 -16.28 39.39 9.20
C ASP A 344 -15.46 38.44 10.09
N ASN A 345 -16.10 37.39 10.61
CA ASN A 345 -15.47 36.34 11.42
C ASN A 345 -15.06 35.10 10.61
N TYR A 346 -15.27 35.10 9.30
CA TYR A 346 -14.96 33.95 8.43
C TYR A 346 -13.67 34.16 7.66
N ASP A 347 -13.04 33.04 7.31
CA ASP A 347 -11.85 33.02 6.46
C ASP A 347 -12.21 33.50 5.05
N ARG A 348 -11.44 34.46 4.54
CA ARG A 348 -11.66 35.03 3.20
C ARG A 348 -10.56 34.63 2.22
N PHE A 349 -10.91 34.47 0.94
CA PHE A 349 -9.94 34.20 -0.11
C PHE A 349 -9.00 35.39 -0.34
N VAL A 350 -7.72 35.11 -0.59
CA VAL A 350 -6.68 36.12 -0.84
C VAL A 350 -6.21 36.07 -2.29
N GLN A 351 -5.88 37.23 -2.85
CA GLN A 351 -5.28 37.32 -4.18
C GLN A 351 -3.90 36.63 -4.22
N LYS A 352 -3.71 35.77 -5.23
CA LYS A 352 -2.55 34.87 -5.39
C LYS A 352 -1.21 35.61 -5.53
N GLU A 353 -1.23 36.85 -6.00
CA GLU A 353 -0.05 37.69 -6.24
C GLU A 353 0.78 37.98 -4.99
N SER A 354 0.14 37.97 -3.80
CA SER A 354 0.81 38.22 -2.52
C SER A 354 1.54 37.01 -1.92
N LEU A 355 1.44 35.83 -2.54
CA LEU A 355 1.91 34.53 -2.00
C LEU A 355 2.83 33.75 -2.96
N LEU A 356 3.44 34.44 -3.93
CA LEU A 356 4.17 33.85 -5.06
C LEU A 356 5.18 32.76 -4.65
N ASP A 357 6.02 33.00 -3.64
CA ASP A 357 7.12 32.09 -3.28
C ASP A 357 6.64 30.72 -2.78
N VAL A 358 5.58 30.69 -1.98
CA VAL A 358 5.04 29.43 -1.40
C VAL A 358 4.07 28.76 -2.36
N LEU A 359 3.33 29.54 -3.15
CA LEU A 359 2.53 28.98 -4.22
C LEU A 359 3.42 28.27 -5.24
N GLN A 360 4.62 28.77 -5.57
CA GLN A 360 5.55 28.06 -6.44
C GLN A 360 5.94 26.68 -5.89
N VAL A 361 6.22 26.58 -4.58
CA VAL A 361 6.52 25.29 -3.93
C VAL A 361 5.33 24.33 -4.01
N LEU A 362 4.13 24.80 -3.66
CA LEU A 362 2.94 23.95 -3.66
C LEU A 362 2.46 23.60 -5.07
N THR A 363 2.77 24.42 -6.08
CA THR A 363 2.40 24.16 -7.48
C THR A 363 3.14 22.99 -8.10
N LYS A 364 4.26 22.55 -7.50
CA LYS A 364 4.92 21.30 -7.91
C LYS A 364 4.10 20.06 -7.50
N PHE A 365 3.17 20.22 -6.55
CA PHE A 365 2.36 19.16 -5.95
C PHE A 365 0.91 19.16 -6.46
N GLU A 366 0.29 20.33 -6.65
CA GLU A 366 -1.09 20.53 -7.14
C GLU A 366 -1.20 21.75 -8.07
N ASP A 367 -2.15 21.74 -9.01
CA ASP A 367 -2.38 22.90 -9.88
C ASP A 367 -2.85 24.13 -9.10
N LYS A 368 -2.33 25.31 -9.46
CA LYS A 368 -2.65 26.60 -8.83
C LYS A 368 -4.15 26.90 -8.79
N ASN A 369 -4.96 26.32 -9.67
CA ASN A 369 -6.40 26.55 -9.78
C ASN A 369 -7.20 25.81 -8.70
N PHE A 370 -6.61 24.77 -8.09
CA PHE A 370 -7.23 23.99 -7.01
C PHE A 370 -6.76 24.41 -5.60
N LEU A 371 -5.75 25.27 -5.50
CA LEU A 371 -5.28 25.84 -4.23
C LEU A 371 -6.28 26.86 -3.67
N HIS A 372 -6.57 26.76 -2.38
CA HIS A 372 -7.45 27.68 -1.66
C HIS A 372 -6.64 28.53 -0.65
N PRO A 373 -6.09 29.69 -1.08
CA PRO A 373 -5.42 30.62 -0.18
C PRO A 373 -6.46 31.43 0.61
N LEU A 374 -6.46 31.26 1.93
CA LEU A 374 -7.39 31.85 2.88
C LEU A 374 -6.65 32.74 3.88
N LYS A 375 -7.32 33.81 4.32
CA LYS A 375 -6.86 34.67 5.42
C LYS A 375 -7.93 34.72 6.50
N SER A 376 -7.54 34.38 7.72
CA SER A 376 -8.41 34.45 8.88
C SER A 376 -8.66 35.89 9.32
N PRO A 377 -9.71 36.14 10.13
CA PRO A 377 -9.98 37.46 10.72
C PRO A 377 -8.80 38.02 11.52
N GLU A 378 -8.05 37.14 12.20
CA GLU A 378 -6.84 37.47 12.97
C GLU A 378 -5.63 37.76 12.08
N GLY A 379 -5.77 37.57 10.76
CA GLY A 379 -4.74 37.84 9.76
C GLY A 379 -3.83 36.66 9.45
N MET A 380 -4.11 35.46 9.96
CA MET A 380 -3.34 34.25 9.69
C MET A 380 -3.61 33.78 8.25
N ILE A 381 -2.57 33.37 7.53
CA ILE A 381 -2.69 32.90 6.14
C ILE A 381 -2.62 31.38 6.13
N THR A 382 -3.62 30.74 5.52
CA THR A 382 -3.70 29.29 5.36
C THR A 382 -3.85 28.96 3.89
N ILE A 383 -3.08 28.00 3.38
CA ILE A 383 -3.24 27.48 2.02
C ILE A 383 -3.75 26.05 2.13
N GLU A 384 -4.97 25.82 1.67
CA GLU A 384 -5.57 24.49 1.63
C GLU A 384 -5.40 23.86 0.24
N LEU A 385 -5.13 22.56 0.22
CA LEU A 385 -5.14 21.67 -0.94
C LEU A 385 -6.29 20.68 -0.76
N PRO A 386 -7.54 21.04 -1.10
CA PRO A 386 -8.72 20.25 -0.72
C PRO A 386 -8.72 18.83 -1.29
N ARG A 387 -8.20 18.67 -2.52
CA ARG A 387 -8.08 17.36 -3.21
C ARG A 387 -7.12 16.42 -2.49
N PHE A 388 -6.10 16.97 -1.84
CA PHE A 388 -5.07 16.23 -1.12
C PHE A 388 -5.34 16.14 0.39
N GLN A 389 -6.37 16.82 0.89
CA GLN A 389 -6.68 16.96 2.33
C GLN A 389 -5.47 17.47 3.14
N LEU A 390 -4.71 18.41 2.58
CA LEU A 390 -3.59 19.06 3.25
C LEU A 390 -3.86 20.54 3.44
N ALA A 391 -3.42 21.10 4.56
CA ALA A 391 -3.44 22.53 4.81
C ALA A 391 -2.12 23.00 5.43
N PHE A 392 -1.67 24.17 4.99
CA PHE A 392 -0.45 24.81 5.48
C PHE A 392 -0.75 26.20 6.03
N CYS A 393 -0.44 26.44 7.30
CA CYS A 393 -0.69 27.71 7.97
C CYS A 393 0.63 28.46 8.21
N LEU A 394 0.65 29.76 7.92
CA LEU A 394 1.80 30.62 8.15
C LEU A 394 1.94 30.89 9.66
N ASN A 395 2.99 30.38 10.28
CA ASN A 395 3.24 30.55 11.70
C ASN A 395 3.93 31.89 12.03
N SER A 396 4.12 32.16 13.33
CA SER A 396 4.78 33.38 13.83
C SER A 396 6.22 33.57 13.35
N ASN A 397 6.88 32.50 12.89
CA ASN A 397 8.25 32.53 12.38
C ASN A 397 8.30 32.72 10.85
N GLN A 398 7.19 33.13 10.23
CA GLN A 398 7.04 33.27 8.78
C GLN A 398 7.35 31.97 8.00
N LYS A 399 7.08 30.81 8.63
CA LYS A 399 7.20 29.50 7.98
C LYS A 399 5.84 28.83 7.90
N PHE A 400 5.61 28.08 6.84
CA PHE A 400 4.37 27.34 6.66
C PHE A 400 4.45 26.00 7.40
N GLU A 401 3.62 25.85 8.42
CA GLU A 401 3.44 24.63 9.21
C GLU A 401 2.29 23.79 8.65
N SER A 402 2.49 22.47 8.59
CA SER A 402 1.42 21.55 8.19
C SER A 402 0.41 21.36 9.33
N VAL A 403 -0.88 21.49 9.00
CA VAL A 403 -1.97 21.28 9.96
C VAL A 403 -2.10 19.79 10.31
N GLU A 404 -1.96 18.92 9.31
CA GLU A 404 -2.10 17.46 9.46
C GLU A 404 -0.85 16.83 10.09
N HIS A 405 0.34 17.38 9.83
CA HIS A 405 1.61 16.90 10.38
C HIS A 405 2.18 17.88 11.42
N LYS A 406 1.51 18.01 12.56
CA LYS A 406 1.85 18.94 13.65
C LYS A 406 3.33 18.97 14.02
N GLY A 407 3.94 20.16 14.10
CA GLY A 407 5.36 20.35 14.40
C GLY A 407 6.30 20.12 13.22
N TYR A 408 5.77 19.84 12.03
CA TYR A 408 6.52 19.85 10.77
C TYR A 408 6.17 21.10 9.95
N ILE A 409 7.20 21.71 9.38
CA ILE A 409 7.12 22.87 8.50
C ILE A 409 7.60 22.50 7.09
N LEU A 410 7.21 23.24 6.05
CA LEU A 410 7.75 23.05 4.71
C LEU A 410 9.28 23.26 4.74
N ALA A 411 10.02 22.26 4.27
CA ALA A 411 11.47 22.35 4.18
C ALA A 411 11.90 23.38 3.13
N ILE A 412 13.04 24.05 3.36
CA ILE A 412 13.61 25.01 2.40
C ILE A 412 14.01 24.28 1.11
N ASN A 413 14.63 23.11 1.24
CA ASN A 413 14.98 22.25 0.11
C ASN A 413 13.83 21.26 -0.13
N GLN A 414 13.15 21.45 -1.25
CA GLN A 414 12.00 20.64 -1.66
C GLN A 414 12.38 19.48 -2.58
N GLN A 415 13.68 19.24 -2.74
CA GLN A 415 14.23 18.14 -3.53
C GLN A 415 15.38 17.51 -2.74
N PHE A 416 15.51 16.19 -2.80
CA PHE A 416 16.69 15.50 -2.27
C PHE A 416 17.84 15.61 -3.28
N ASP A 417 19.07 15.80 -2.78
CA ASP A 417 20.24 16.07 -3.63
C ASP A 417 20.58 14.87 -4.55
N ASP A 418 20.55 13.64 -4.02
CA ASP A 418 20.95 12.40 -4.73
C ASP A 418 19.83 11.34 -4.77
N PHE A 419 18.56 11.73 -4.63
CA PHE A 419 17.44 10.79 -4.58
C PHE A 419 16.23 11.34 -5.34
N LEU A 420 15.62 10.50 -6.19
CA LEU A 420 14.51 10.88 -7.09
C LEU A 420 14.84 12.10 -7.97
N THR A 421 16.05 12.16 -8.55
CA THR A 421 16.47 13.31 -9.41
C THR A 421 15.59 13.48 -10.64
N ARG A 422 15.01 12.38 -11.15
CA ARG A 422 14.05 12.35 -12.26
C ARG A 422 12.59 12.48 -11.83
N HIS A 423 12.28 12.84 -10.58
CA HIS A 423 10.91 13.02 -10.09
C HIS A 423 10.81 14.16 -9.08
N SER A 424 9.84 15.07 -9.22
CA SER A 424 9.77 16.29 -8.38
C SER A 424 8.45 16.50 -7.63
N ARG A 425 7.43 15.69 -7.91
CA ARG A 425 6.07 15.82 -7.37
C ARG A 425 5.92 15.15 -5.99
N TYR A 426 6.59 15.72 -5.00
CA TYR A 426 6.45 15.38 -3.58
C TYR A 426 6.74 16.60 -2.71
N LEU A 427 6.20 16.68 -1.49
CA LEU A 427 6.57 17.74 -0.55
C LEU A 427 7.53 17.20 0.51
N VAL A 428 8.55 17.99 0.85
CA VAL A 428 9.45 17.66 1.96
C VAL A 428 9.11 18.55 3.15
N LEU A 429 8.90 17.93 4.30
CA LEU A 429 8.66 18.60 5.57
C LEU A 429 9.87 18.40 6.49
N GLU A 430 10.23 19.45 7.23
CA GLU A 430 11.29 19.44 8.24
C GLU A 430 10.70 19.58 9.65
N LEU A 431 11.22 18.80 10.60
CA LEU A 431 10.82 18.88 12.00
C LEU A 431 11.27 20.24 12.57
N GLN A 432 10.32 21.00 13.13
CA GLN A 432 10.61 22.34 13.66
C GLN A 432 11.48 22.28 14.93
N ASP A 433 11.15 21.39 15.87
CA ASP A 433 11.95 21.15 17.06
C ASP A 433 13.08 20.15 16.77
N LYS A 434 14.28 20.68 16.56
CA LYS A 434 15.47 19.86 16.28
C LYS A 434 15.95 19.06 17.49
N SER A 435 15.49 19.38 18.70
CA SER A 435 15.89 18.70 19.94
C SER A 435 15.11 17.41 20.21
N ASP A 436 13.90 17.28 19.66
CA ASP A 436 13.11 16.05 19.73
C ASP A 436 13.81 14.97 18.90
N THR A 437 14.38 13.95 19.55
CA THR A 437 15.06 12.84 18.88
C THR A 437 14.16 11.65 18.57
N ALA A 438 12.93 11.64 19.08
CA ALA A 438 11.99 10.54 18.89
C ALA A 438 11.32 10.59 17.51
N ARG A 439 11.13 11.80 16.96
CA ARG A 439 10.46 11.99 15.66
C ARG A 439 11.45 12.05 14.49
N PRO A 440 11.06 11.63 13.27
CA PRO A 440 11.88 11.76 12.06
C PRO A 440 12.24 13.21 11.76
N LYS A 441 13.47 13.47 11.30
CA LYS A 441 13.94 14.84 10.99
C LYS A 441 13.28 15.40 9.74
N LEU A 442 13.09 14.55 8.73
CA LEU A 442 12.47 14.88 7.46
C LEU A 442 11.34 13.90 7.19
N ARG A 443 10.29 14.41 6.54
CA ARG A 443 9.13 13.64 6.09
C ARG A 443 8.81 14.02 4.66
N MET A 444 8.59 13.03 3.81
CA MET A 444 8.19 13.21 2.42
C MET A 444 6.70 12.87 2.27
N LEU A 445 5.94 13.77 1.67
CA LEU A 445 4.55 13.56 1.26
C LEU A 445 4.52 13.34 -0.24
N LEU A 446 3.85 12.30 -0.69
CA LEU A 446 3.86 11.87 -2.09
C LEU A 446 2.44 11.50 -2.53
N PRO A 447 1.94 11.98 -3.68
CA PRO A 447 0.67 11.54 -4.23
C PRO A 447 0.72 10.06 -4.60
N VAL A 448 -0.41 9.36 -4.48
CA VAL A 448 -0.56 7.99 -4.96
C VAL A 448 -1.32 8.02 -6.29
N GLY A 449 -0.76 7.41 -7.33
CA GLY A 449 -1.33 7.39 -8.67
C GLY A 449 -0.46 6.70 -9.70
N SER A 450 -0.98 6.56 -10.92
CA SER A 450 -0.30 5.88 -12.02
C SER A 450 0.94 6.67 -12.48
N MET A 451 2.02 5.96 -12.81
CA MET A 451 3.28 6.57 -13.22
C MET A 451 3.31 6.86 -14.72
N ARG A 452 3.71 8.08 -15.10
CA ARG A 452 4.02 8.47 -16.48
C ARG A 452 5.46 8.94 -16.59
N GLU A 453 6.02 8.84 -17.78
CA GLU A 453 7.36 9.33 -18.11
C GLU A 453 7.19 10.26 -19.30
N ASP A 454 7.73 11.48 -19.19
CA ASP A 454 7.63 12.47 -20.25
C ASP A 454 8.75 12.30 -21.30
N SER A 455 8.71 13.12 -22.35
CA SER A 455 9.69 13.08 -23.44
C SER A 455 11.11 13.46 -23.03
N GLU A 456 11.28 14.10 -21.88
CA GLU A 456 12.59 14.49 -21.31
C GLU A 456 13.11 13.44 -20.31
N GLY A 457 12.35 12.36 -20.09
CA GLY A 457 12.67 11.29 -19.16
C GLY A 457 12.36 11.66 -17.71
N MET A 458 11.61 12.72 -17.41
CA MET A 458 11.11 12.96 -16.07
C MET A 458 9.91 12.05 -15.78
N VAL A 459 9.93 11.49 -14.58
CA VAL A 459 8.93 10.58 -14.07
C VAL A 459 7.95 11.35 -13.21
N ASP A 460 6.68 11.15 -13.46
CA ASP A 460 5.61 11.93 -12.87
C ASP A 460 4.42 11.04 -12.48
N ILE A 461 3.63 11.51 -11.53
CA ILE A 461 2.42 10.81 -11.07
C ILE A 461 1.21 11.44 -11.75
N THR A 462 0.44 10.64 -12.47
CA THR A 462 -0.84 11.06 -13.04
C THR A 462 -1.84 11.31 -11.92
N ILE A 463 -2.21 12.57 -11.78
CA ILE A 463 -3.25 13.04 -10.86
C ILE A 463 -4.50 13.32 -11.71
N PRO A 464 -5.72 13.01 -11.23
CA PRO A 464 -6.94 13.33 -11.97
C PRO A 464 -7.06 14.84 -12.22
N ASP A 465 -7.79 15.26 -13.25
CA ASP A 465 -7.96 16.70 -13.54
C ASP A 465 -9.32 17.23 -13.05
N GLU A 466 -10.18 16.35 -12.52
CA GLU A 466 -11.53 16.71 -12.09
C GLU A 466 -11.54 17.44 -10.74
N ALA A 467 -12.36 18.48 -10.65
CA ALA A 467 -12.45 19.31 -9.45
C ALA A 467 -12.97 18.56 -8.21
N ASP A 468 -13.77 17.50 -8.34
CA ASP A 468 -14.31 16.68 -7.24
C ASP A 468 -13.36 15.57 -6.77
N SER A 469 -12.31 15.27 -7.54
CA SER A 469 -11.45 14.13 -7.27
C SER A 469 -10.65 14.28 -5.96
N LEU A 470 -10.46 13.14 -5.29
CA LEU A 470 -9.62 13.02 -4.11
C LEU A 470 -8.31 12.33 -4.50
N VAL A 471 -7.20 12.90 -4.08
CA VAL A 471 -5.86 12.37 -4.32
C VAL A 471 -5.27 11.91 -2.99
N VAL A 472 -5.01 10.61 -2.89
CA VAL A 472 -4.43 10.03 -1.68
C VAL A 472 -2.96 10.45 -1.58
N VAL A 473 -2.55 10.87 -0.37
CA VAL A 473 -1.16 11.22 -0.07
C VAL A 473 -0.55 10.15 0.84
N ALA A 474 0.54 9.57 0.38
CA ALA A 474 1.39 8.70 1.19
C ALA A 474 2.44 9.54 1.93
N CYS A 475 2.69 9.16 3.19
CA CYS A 475 3.67 9.80 4.06
C CYS A 475 4.86 8.87 4.29
N TYR A 476 6.08 9.38 4.10
CA TYR A 476 7.32 8.64 4.31
C TYR A 476 8.24 9.40 5.25
N ASP A 477 8.62 8.76 6.33
CA ASP A 477 9.54 9.27 7.32
C ASP A 477 10.97 8.89 6.97
N VAL A 478 11.87 9.89 6.94
CA VAL A 478 13.29 9.61 6.70
C VAL A 478 13.91 9.14 8.00
N HIS A 479 14.29 7.86 8.05
CA HIS A 479 14.96 7.29 9.20
C HIS A 479 16.26 8.06 9.47
N ARG A 480 16.44 8.53 10.71
CA ARG A 480 17.49 9.51 11.06
C ARG A 480 18.90 9.05 10.70
N ARG A 481 19.20 7.76 10.86
CA ARG A 481 20.54 7.18 10.64
C ARG A 481 20.70 6.56 9.25
N LEU A 482 19.87 5.55 8.98
CA LEU A 482 19.89 4.80 7.72
C LEU A 482 19.54 5.65 6.48
N LYS A 483 18.91 6.82 6.67
CA LYS A 483 18.39 7.69 5.59
C LYS A 483 17.42 6.98 4.64
N THR A 484 16.88 5.85 5.08
CA THR A 484 15.83 5.10 4.38
C THR A 484 14.48 5.75 4.61
N LEU A 485 13.60 5.67 3.62
CA LEU A 485 12.21 6.11 3.73
C LEU A 485 11.37 5.01 4.37
N GLU A 486 10.75 5.33 5.49
CA GLU A 486 9.88 4.45 6.26
C GLU A 486 8.43 4.91 6.08
N THR A 487 7.50 3.98 5.89
CA THR A 487 6.07 4.31 5.82
C THR A 487 5.27 3.16 6.40
N GLU A 488 4.12 3.49 6.98
CA GLU A 488 3.27 2.54 7.70
C GLU A 488 2.48 1.63 6.74
N THR A 489 2.18 2.10 5.52
CA THR A 489 1.29 1.40 4.59
C THR A 489 2.04 0.75 3.42
N ILE A 490 1.59 -0.43 3.00
CA ILE A 490 2.21 -1.19 1.90
C ILE A 490 1.96 -0.53 0.55
N SER A 491 0.77 0.03 0.36
CA SER A 491 0.44 0.82 -0.84
C SER A 491 1.43 1.98 -1.03
N ALA A 492 1.80 2.68 0.06
CA ALA A 492 2.84 3.69 0.00
C ALA A 492 4.21 3.09 -0.39
N ARG A 493 4.63 1.96 0.20
CA ARG A 493 5.91 1.33 -0.19
C ARG A 493 5.96 0.92 -1.66
N LEU A 494 4.88 0.34 -2.19
CA LEU A 494 4.77 -0.06 -3.59
C LEU A 494 4.78 1.16 -4.53
N GLN A 495 4.06 2.23 -4.16
CA GLN A 495 4.10 3.49 -4.91
C GLN A 495 5.52 4.05 -4.99
N LEU A 496 6.25 4.06 -3.87
CA LEU A 496 7.63 4.52 -3.83
C LEU A 496 8.55 3.64 -4.69
N ALA A 497 8.40 2.32 -4.59
CA ALA A 497 9.16 1.37 -5.41
C ALA A 497 8.90 1.59 -6.91
N ALA A 498 7.63 1.79 -7.32
CA ALA A 498 7.29 2.07 -8.71
C ALA A 498 7.94 3.37 -9.22
N ILE A 499 7.97 4.43 -8.41
CA ILE A 499 8.65 5.68 -8.76
C ILE A 499 10.16 5.45 -8.87
N CYS A 500 10.77 4.81 -7.86
CA CYS A 500 12.20 4.48 -7.84
C CYS A 500 12.62 3.72 -9.10
N THR A 501 11.91 2.63 -9.42
CA THR A 501 12.16 1.82 -10.63
C THR A 501 12.04 2.65 -11.90
N ARG A 502 10.98 3.44 -12.04
CA ARG A 502 10.73 4.23 -13.25
C ARG A 502 11.71 5.40 -13.40
N ALA A 503 12.05 6.05 -12.29
CA ALA A 503 13.01 7.15 -12.23
C ALA A 503 14.46 6.66 -12.34
N GLY A 504 14.71 5.35 -12.47
CA GLY A 504 16.06 4.78 -12.50
C GLY A 504 16.83 5.04 -11.21
N THR A 505 16.13 5.28 -10.10
CA THR A 505 16.72 5.50 -8.77
C THR A 505 16.47 4.26 -7.94
N ASN A 506 17.49 3.42 -7.77
CA ASN A 506 17.38 2.26 -6.91
C ASN A 506 17.01 2.70 -5.48
N VAL A 507 16.11 1.95 -4.83
CA VAL A 507 15.92 1.99 -3.36
C VAL A 507 17.31 1.93 -2.74
N PRO A 508 17.68 2.83 -1.80
CA PRO A 508 19.07 3.21 -1.56
C PRO A 508 19.97 2.00 -1.31
N TYR A 509 20.67 1.59 -2.35
CA TYR A 509 21.86 0.77 -2.30
C TYR A 509 22.80 1.38 -3.34
N LYS A 510 23.98 1.77 -2.85
CA LYS A 510 24.95 2.60 -3.57
C LYS A 510 25.26 2.05 -4.95
N ASP A 511 25.32 2.96 -5.93
CA ASP A 511 25.78 2.73 -7.28
C ASP A 511 27.19 2.12 -7.29
N ASP A 512 27.30 0.97 -7.93
CA ASP A 512 28.51 0.47 -8.58
C ASP A 512 28.03 -0.36 -9.77
N GLU A 513 28.21 0.11 -11.01
CA GLU A 513 27.83 -0.63 -12.24
C GLU A 513 28.48 -2.03 -12.32
N VAL A 514 29.61 -2.23 -11.62
CA VAL A 514 30.30 -3.52 -11.48
C VAL A 514 29.53 -4.49 -10.58
N PHE A 515 28.74 -3.97 -9.63
CA PHE A 515 27.95 -4.78 -8.71
C PHE A 515 26.68 -5.31 -9.36
N THR A 516 26.14 -4.65 -10.39
CA THR A 516 24.98 -5.13 -11.15
C THR A 516 25.36 -6.36 -11.98
N GLU A 517 26.52 -6.36 -12.64
CA GLU A 517 27.02 -7.54 -13.36
C GLU A 517 27.36 -8.69 -12.40
N ILE A 518 27.89 -8.40 -11.20
CA ILE A 518 28.17 -9.40 -10.17
C ILE A 518 26.87 -9.89 -9.49
N LEU A 519 25.88 -9.03 -9.27
CA LEU A 519 24.57 -9.39 -8.74
C LEU A 519 23.81 -10.22 -9.77
N ASP A 520 23.83 -9.85 -11.04
CA ASP A 520 23.25 -10.64 -12.11
C ASP A 520 23.98 -11.97 -12.23
N GLU A 521 25.31 -12.03 -12.12
CA GLU A 521 26.05 -13.29 -12.07
C GLU A 521 25.76 -14.12 -10.80
N ILE A 522 25.48 -13.50 -9.65
CA ILE A 522 25.10 -14.16 -8.39
C ILE A 522 23.63 -14.60 -8.39
N LEU A 523 22.74 -13.83 -9.01
CA LEU A 523 21.30 -14.08 -9.12
C LEU A 523 21.01 -15.11 -10.22
N ASP A 524 21.72 -15.05 -11.35
CA ASP A 524 21.66 -16.03 -12.44
C ASP A 524 22.28 -17.39 -12.01
N ASN A 525 23.26 -17.38 -11.11
CA ASN A 525 23.77 -18.59 -10.46
C ASN A 525 23.03 -18.95 -9.15
N GLY A 526 22.07 -18.12 -8.72
CA GLY A 526 21.29 -18.31 -7.52
C GLY A 526 20.21 -19.37 -7.72
N GLN A 527 20.24 -20.44 -6.93
CA GLN A 527 19.21 -21.50 -6.98
C GLN A 527 17.83 -21.07 -6.45
N TYR A 528 17.66 -19.82 -6.01
CA TYR A 528 16.46 -19.32 -5.34
C TYR A 528 15.83 -18.13 -6.07
N ILE A 529 14.51 -18.13 -6.09
CA ILE A 529 13.66 -17.01 -6.52
C ILE A 529 12.77 -16.70 -5.31
N ASP A 530 12.87 -15.50 -4.77
CA ASP A 530 12.00 -15.06 -3.67
C ASP A 530 10.62 -14.71 -4.23
N VAL A 531 9.64 -15.58 -4.00
CA VAL A 531 8.23 -15.35 -4.34
C VAL A 531 7.50 -15.01 -3.05
N LEU A 532 7.03 -13.77 -2.96
CA LEU A 532 6.30 -13.25 -1.81
C LEU A 532 4.81 -13.33 -2.09
N ASP A 533 4.12 -14.15 -1.31
CA ASP A 533 2.65 -14.17 -1.22
C ASP A 533 2.24 -13.34 0.00
N GLU A 534 1.08 -12.65 -0.04
CA GLU A 534 0.63 -11.75 1.04
C GLU A 534 1.72 -10.73 1.47
N CYS A 535 2.31 -10.05 0.49
CA CYS A 535 3.40 -9.09 0.67
C CYS A 535 3.08 -8.00 1.71
N ASP A 536 1.81 -7.71 1.91
CA ASP A 536 1.26 -6.82 2.91
C ASP A 536 1.46 -7.31 4.36
N ALA A 537 1.32 -8.61 4.61
CA ALA A 537 1.60 -9.23 5.90
C ALA A 537 3.08 -9.63 6.05
N VAL A 538 3.72 -10.12 4.99
CA VAL A 538 5.09 -10.67 5.01
C VAL A 538 6.19 -9.60 5.05
N LEU A 539 5.94 -8.40 4.50
CA LEU A 539 6.87 -7.27 4.55
C LEU A 539 6.51 -6.27 5.66
N HIS A 540 5.63 -6.67 6.59
CA HIS A 540 5.30 -5.87 7.75
C HIS A 540 6.49 -5.87 8.73
N HIS A 541 6.90 -4.71 9.23
CA HIS A 541 8.09 -4.61 10.11
C HIS A 541 7.97 -5.42 11.43
N LYS A 542 6.75 -5.85 11.82
CA LYS A 542 6.49 -6.77 12.95
C LYS A 542 6.38 -8.25 12.56
N TYR A 543 6.19 -8.58 11.29
CA TYR A 543 5.91 -9.93 10.80
C TYR A 543 6.70 -10.18 9.51
N HIS A 544 7.74 -11.00 9.61
CA HIS A 544 8.43 -11.53 8.44
C HIS A 544 8.12 -13.02 8.35
N LEU A 545 6.98 -13.35 7.76
CA LEU A 545 6.59 -14.73 7.48
C LEU A 545 7.26 -15.16 6.16
N VAL A 546 8.53 -15.56 6.24
CA VAL A 546 9.20 -16.23 5.11
C VAL A 546 8.66 -17.66 5.06
N TYR A 547 7.69 -17.91 4.19
CA TYR A 547 7.21 -19.26 3.90
C TYR A 547 8.22 -19.96 2.98
N ALA A 548 9.12 -20.73 3.58
CA ALA A 548 10.03 -21.56 2.81
C ALA A 548 9.24 -22.62 2.02
N ALA A 549 9.26 -22.53 0.69
CA ALA A 549 8.73 -23.54 -0.21
C ALA A 549 9.88 -24.42 -0.73
N GLY A 550 9.78 -25.73 -0.54
CA GLY A 550 10.79 -26.70 -0.96
C GLY A 550 11.47 -27.43 0.20
N HIS A 551 12.55 -28.15 -0.10
CA HIS A 551 13.33 -28.86 0.91
C HIS A 551 14.29 -27.89 1.63
N PRO A 552 14.49 -28.01 2.97
CA PRO A 552 15.48 -27.22 3.67
C PRO A 552 16.88 -27.44 3.08
N ILE A 553 17.55 -26.35 2.71
CA ILE A 553 18.92 -26.35 2.21
C ILE A 553 19.85 -25.56 3.14
N ALA A 554 21.15 -25.79 3.02
CA ALA A 554 22.15 -25.04 3.79
C ALA A 554 22.18 -23.56 3.39
N LEU A 555 22.41 -22.68 4.36
CA LEU A 555 22.59 -21.25 4.11
C LEU A 555 23.81 -21.01 3.19
N SER A 556 23.65 -20.13 2.20
CA SER A 556 24.74 -19.75 1.29
C SER A 556 25.94 -19.18 2.06
N ASN A 557 27.10 -19.81 1.86
CA ASN A 557 28.34 -19.49 2.58
C ASN A 557 28.14 -19.44 4.10
N GLY A 558 27.29 -20.33 4.63
CA GLY A 558 26.91 -20.31 6.04
C GLY A 558 28.11 -20.49 6.97
N VAL A 559 29.03 -21.40 6.64
CA VAL A 559 30.23 -21.67 7.46
C VAL A 559 31.07 -20.41 7.62
N GLU A 560 31.30 -19.68 6.53
CA GLU A 560 32.06 -18.43 6.51
C GLU A 560 31.39 -17.36 7.36
N ARG A 561 30.06 -17.21 7.25
CA ARG A 561 29.28 -16.25 8.05
C ARG A 561 29.37 -16.55 9.55
N TRP A 562 29.25 -17.82 9.95
CA TRP A 562 29.40 -18.25 11.34
C TRP A 562 30.80 -17.95 11.88
N GLN A 563 31.85 -18.34 11.14
CA GLN A 563 33.25 -18.10 11.54
C GLN A 563 33.57 -16.61 11.73
N VAL A 564 33.08 -15.76 10.84
CA VAL A 564 33.31 -14.31 10.94
C VAL A 564 32.59 -13.72 12.14
N ALA A 565 31.33 -14.10 12.37
CA ALA A 565 30.57 -13.63 13.52
C ALA A 565 31.21 -14.11 14.85
N GLU A 566 31.69 -15.35 14.91
CA GLU A 566 32.45 -15.88 16.04
C GLU A 566 33.73 -15.08 16.30
N ALA A 567 34.55 -14.84 15.27
CA ALA A 567 35.79 -14.08 15.39
C ALA A 567 35.56 -12.64 15.88
N VAL A 568 34.53 -11.96 15.36
CA VAL A 568 34.15 -10.60 15.77
C VAL A 568 33.71 -10.56 17.24
N LEU A 569 32.89 -11.53 17.67
CA LEU A 569 32.44 -11.62 19.05
C LEU A 569 33.55 -12.05 20.01
N GLY A 570 34.48 -12.89 19.58
CA GLY A 570 35.69 -13.26 20.33
C GLY A 570 36.54 -12.03 20.66
N VAL A 571 36.75 -11.14 19.69
CA VAL A 571 37.46 -9.86 19.92
C VAL A 571 36.72 -8.97 20.92
N ILE A 572 35.38 -8.91 20.87
CA ILE A 572 34.57 -8.13 21.82
C ILE A 572 34.62 -8.73 23.24
N ALA A 573 34.64 -10.06 23.34
CA ALA A 573 34.66 -10.78 24.61
C ALA A 573 36.06 -10.88 25.23
N SER A 574 37.12 -10.61 24.46
CA SER A 574 38.50 -10.67 24.90
C SER A 574 38.74 -9.83 26.16
N LYS A 575 39.44 -10.42 27.13
CA LYS A 575 39.83 -9.76 28.39
C LYS A 575 41.26 -9.23 28.34
N SER A 576 41.91 -9.25 27.18
CA SER A 576 43.28 -8.75 27.04
C SER A 576 43.34 -7.26 27.39
N SER A 577 44.28 -6.88 28.27
CA SER A 577 44.55 -5.48 28.61
C SER A 577 45.01 -4.65 27.41
N GLU A 578 45.44 -5.30 26.33
CA GLU A 578 45.87 -4.67 25.10
C GLU A 578 44.73 -4.45 24.10
N SER A 579 43.53 -5.00 24.34
CA SER A 579 42.39 -4.84 23.43
C SER A 579 42.00 -3.38 23.27
N ARG A 580 41.99 -2.93 22.01
CA ARG A 580 41.53 -1.59 21.62
C ARG A 580 40.02 -1.51 21.77
N VAL A 581 39.33 -2.59 21.40
CA VAL A 581 37.87 -2.70 21.52
C VAL A 581 37.43 -2.57 22.98
N ALA A 582 38.11 -3.25 23.92
CA ALA A 582 37.80 -3.15 25.34
C ALA A 582 37.92 -1.71 25.87
N LYS A 583 38.96 -0.97 25.44
CA LYS A 583 39.16 0.45 25.82
C LYS A 583 38.03 1.34 25.32
N VAL A 584 37.62 1.18 24.07
CA VAL A 584 36.51 1.96 23.49
C VAL A 584 35.19 1.61 24.18
N LEU A 585 34.92 0.33 24.45
CA LEU A 585 33.69 -0.09 25.12
C LEU A 585 33.59 0.38 26.58
N GLN A 586 34.72 0.51 27.28
CA GLN A 586 34.80 1.03 28.64
C GLN A 586 34.71 2.56 28.72
N ALA A 587 34.81 3.27 27.60
CA ALA A 587 34.68 4.72 27.58
C ALA A 587 33.28 5.15 28.04
N PRO A 588 33.16 6.28 28.77
CA PRO A 588 31.88 6.76 29.27
C PRO A 588 30.83 6.86 28.15
N HIS A 589 29.62 6.42 28.45
CA HIS A 589 28.45 6.48 27.56
C HIS A 589 28.50 5.61 26.30
N VAL A 590 29.56 4.83 26.04
CA VAL A 590 29.65 3.98 24.83
C VAL A 590 28.85 2.68 24.97
N SER A 591 29.05 2.00 26.10
CA SER A 591 28.40 0.72 26.39
C SER A 591 27.99 0.62 27.86
N CYS A 592 27.05 -0.27 28.15
CA CYS A 592 26.71 -0.72 29.48
C CYS A 592 27.10 -2.18 29.63
N SER A 593 27.92 -2.50 30.63
CA SER A 593 28.18 -3.88 31.04
C SER A 593 27.23 -4.28 32.17
N THR A 594 26.66 -5.47 32.11
CA THR A 594 25.89 -6.02 33.24
C THR A 594 26.80 -6.26 34.46
N SER A 595 26.40 -5.77 35.62
CA SER A 595 27.15 -5.88 36.90
C SER A 595 26.84 -7.15 37.70
N ASN A 596 25.87 -7.95 37.25
CA ASN A 596 25.47 -9.18 37.94
C ASN A 596 26.53 -10.27 37.78
N ALA A 597 26.62 -11.17 38.77
CA ALA A 597 27.46 -12.36 38.69
C ALA A 597 27.12 -13.15 37.41
N THR A 598 28.07 -13.25 36.50
CA THR A 598 27.94 -14.08 35.30
C THR A 598 27.86 -15.54 35.71
N PRO A 599 26.87 -16.30 35.21
CA PRO A 599 26.84 -17.75 35.39
C PRO A 599 28.16 -18.39 34.95
N PRO A 600 28.58 -19.52 35.54
CA PRO A 600 29.72 -20.29 35.06
C PRO A 600 29.58 -20.57 33.55
N GLY A 601 30.61 -20.26 32.77
CA GLY A 601 30.60 -20.43 31.30
C GLY A 601 29.94 -19.30 30.49
N ALA A 602 29.47 -18.22 31.13
CA ALA A 602 28.93 -17.04 30.43
C ALA A 602 29.94 -15.89 30.33
N CYS A 603 29.88 -15.15 29.23
CA CYS A 603 30.61 -13.90 29.02
C CYS A 603 29.88 -12.70 29.64
N LYS A 604 30.65 -11.68 30.03
CA LYS A 604 30.08 -10.44 30.58
C LYS A 604 29.32 -9.73 29.47
N GLY A 605 28.03 -9.46 29.69
CA GLY A 605 27.17 -8.90 28.65
C GLY A 605 27.52 -7.44 28.39
N THR A 606 28.01 -7.14 27.19
CA THR A 606 28.27 -5.77 26.73
C THR A 606 27.15 -5.33 25.79
N ARG A 607 26.45 -4.26 26.17
CA ARG A 607 25.40 -3.65 25.36
C ARG A 607 25.79 -2.25 24.94
N LEU A 608 25.68 -1.94 23.66
CA LEU A 608 25.90 -0.60 23.15
C LEU A 608 24.76 0.34 23.53
N ASN A 609 25.09 1.59 23.87
CA ASN A 609 24.10 2.64 24.04
C ASN A 609 23.65 3.19 22.67
N THR A 610 22.40 3.64 22.60
CA THR A 610 21.83 4.25 21.39
C THR A 610 22.63 5.49 20.98
N VAL A 611 23.07 5.54 19.73
CA VAL A 611 23.84 6.67 19.18
C VAL A 611 23.08 8.00 19.27
N VAL A 612 23.70 8.97 19.92
CA VAL A 612 23.40 10.40 19.89
C VAL A 612 24.57 11.13 19.22
N ASP A 613 24.37 12.37 18.75
CA ASP A 613 25.39 13.15 18.01
C ASP A 613 26.76 13.20 18.73
N SER A 614 26.77 13.19 20.07
CA SER A 614 28.00 13.18 20.88
C SER A 614 28.78 11.86 20.87
N THR A 615 28.18 10.75 20.39
CA THR A 615 28.76 9.39 20.42
C THR A 615 29.12 8.84 19.04
N GLU A 616 28.78 9.55 17.96
CA GLU A 616 29.08 9.15 16.59
C GLU A 616 30.58 9.01 16.29
N PRO A 617 31.48 9.89 16.79
CA PRO A 617 32.94 9.70 16.66
C PRO A 617 33.43 8.41 17.32
N LEU A 618 32.87 8.05 18.48
CA LEU A 618 33.25 6.86 19.24
C LEU A 618 32.81 5.56 18.54
N ARG A 619 31.74 5.59 17.74
CA ARG A 619 31.32 4.46 16.89
C ARG A 619 32.30 4.23 15.74
N LYS A 620 32.76 5.30 15.09
CA LYS A 620 33.83 5.20 14.07
C LYS A 620 35.11 4.65 14.68
N GLU A 621 35.45 5.08 15.88
CA GLU A 621 36.59 4.54 16.63
C GLU A 621 36.41 3.06 16.96
N LEU A 622 35.21 2.62 17.38
CA LEU A 622 34.90 1.22 17.64
C LEU A 622 35.06 0.34 16.39
N LYS A 623 34.54 0.77 15.23
CA LYS A 623 34.70 0.03 13.97
C LYS A 623 36.18 -0.15 13.60
N LYS A 624 36.97 0.92 13.77
CA LYS A 624 38.42 0.88 13.53
C LYS A 624 39.13 -0.03 14.53
N ALA A 625 38.77 0.02 15.80
CA ALA A 625 39.32 -0.85 16.85
C ALA A 625 39.01 -2.32 16.57
N LEU A 626 37.77 -2.64 16.15
CA LEU A 626 37.36 -3.99 15.76
C LEU A 626 38.21 -4.51 14.60
N ALA A 627 38.36 -3.74 13.52
CA ALA A 627 39.18 -4.14 12.38
C ALA A 627 40.64 -4.38 12.77
N LEU A 628 41.23 -3.51 13.60
CA LEU A 628 42.61 -3.63 14.06
C LEU A 628 42.83 -4.84 14.96
N ASP A 629 41.96 -5.04 15.96
CA ASP A 629 42.06 -6.17 16.88
C ASP A 629 41.79 -7.50 16.15
N LEU A 630 40.92 -7.52 15.14
CA LEU A 630 40.74 -8.68 14.28
C LEU A 630 41.98 -8.98 13.45
N ILE A 631 42.58 -7.98 12.80
CA ILE A 631 43.81 -8.21 12.03
C ILE A 631 44.93 -8.77 12.93
N ASP A 632 45.05 -8.26 14.15
CA ASP A 632 46.15 -8.62 15.03
C ASP A 632 45.90 -9.94 15.80
N ASN A 633 44.65 -10.23 16.17
CA ASN A 633 44.28 -11.28 17.13
C ASN A 633 43.11 -12.20 16.70
N SER A 634 42.61 -12.11 15.46
CA SER A 634 41.50 -12.95 14.99
C SER A 634 41.93 -14.40 14.73
N GLU A 635 40.97 -15.30 14.90
CA GLU A 635 41.03 -16.71 14.48
C GLU A 635 41.08 -16.87 12.95
N LEU A 636 40.74 -15.83 12.19
CA LEU A 636 40.85 -15.80 10.73
C LEU A 636 42.33 -15.63 10.30
N MET A 637 43.07 -16.73 10.19
CA MET A 637 44.52 -16.73 9.90
C MET A 637 44.92 -15.91 8.66
N TRP A 638 44.09 -15.88 7.62
CA TRP A 638 44.35 -15.09 6.41
C TRP A 638 44.35 -13.57 6.69
N LEU A 639 43.51 -13.12 7.63
CA LEU A 639 43.38 -11.72 8.03
C LEU A 639 44.65 -11.25 8.74
N ASN A 640 45.25 -12.13 9.56
CA ASN A 640 46.53 -11.88 10.21
C ASN A 640 47.68 -11.84 9.20
N MET A 641 47.74 -12.81 8.30
CA MET A 641 48.79 -12.90 7.28
C MET A 641 48.79 -11.70 6.34
N LEU A 642 47.62 -11.29 5.84
CA LEU A 642 47.50 -10.22 4.86
C LEU A 642 47.43 -8.82 5.51
N GLY A 643 46.86 -8.71 6.72
CA GLY A 643 46.75 -7.46 7.46
C GLY A 643 48.03 -7.04 8.20
N LYS A 644 49.08 -7.87 8.23
CA LYS A 644 50.44 -7.48 8.65
C LYS A 644 51.31 -6.95 7.50
N GLY A 645 50.80 -6.97 6.26
CA GLY A 645 51.51 -6.53 5.06
C GLY A 645 51.11 -5.14 4.55
N VAL A 646 51.53 -4.83 3.32
CA VAL A 646 51.30 -3.53 2.64
C VAL A 646 49.80 -3.22 2.42
N ALA A 647 48.94 -4.25 2.44
CA ALA A 647 47.50 -4.11 2.22
C ALA A 647 46.70 -3.73 3.50
N ARG A 648 47.35 -3.48 4.64
CA ARG A 648 46.70 -3.26 5.94
C ARG A 648 45.68 -2.12 5.90
N ASP A 649 46.05 -0.96 5.38
CA ASP A 649 45.18 0.23 5.37
C ASP A 649 44.01 0.08 4.39
N SER A 650 44.26 -0.52 3.22
CA SER A 650 43.22 -0.90 2.25
C SER A 650 42.20 -1.86 2.87
N LEU A 651 42.68 -2.86 3.61
CA LEU A 651 41.83 -3.84 4.28
C LEU A 651 41.00 -3.22 5.41
N ILE A 652 41.58 -2.32 6.21
CA ILE A 652 40.84 -1.59 7.25
C ILE A 652 39.72 -0.76 6.61
N THR A 653 40.03 -0.04 5.53
CA THR A 653 39.04 0.77 4.79
C THR A 653 37.93 -0.13 4.24
N ALA A 654 38.28 -1.27 3.65
CA ALA A 654 37.34 -2.26 3.14
C ALA A 654 36.43 -2.87 4.23
N ILE A 655 36.89 -2.95 5.48
CA ILE A 655 36.09 -3.50 6.59
C ILE A 655 35.23 -2.44 7.28
N THR A 656 35.68 -1.18 7.31
CA THR A 656 35.10 -0.15 8.20
C THR A 656 34.30 0.93 7.48
N ASP A 657 34.60 1.21 6.22
CA ASP A 657 33.97 2.29 5.46
C ASP A 657 32.90 1.77 4.50
N SER A 658 31.63 2.09 4.77
CA SER A 658 30.50 1.73 3.92
C SER A 658 30.30 2.68 2.72
N THR A 659 31.05 3.78 2.63
CA THR A 659 30.95 4.79 1.54
C THR A 659 31.82 4.47 0.34
N VAL A 660 32.83 3.61 0.50
CA VAL A 660 33.75 3.21 -0.58
C VAL A 660 33.45 1.79 -1.02
N SER A 661 33.44 1.49 -2.32
CA SER A 661 33.26 0.13 -2.82
C SER A 661 34.39 -0.81 -2.38
N LEU A 662 34.15 -2.13 -2.41
CA LEU A 662 35.19 -3.10 -2.05
C LEU A 662 36.37 -3.06 -3.04
N GLN A 663 36.06 -2.95 -4.33
CA GLN A 663 37.01 -2.84 -5.42
C GLN A 663 37.90 -1.59 -5.26
N THR A 664 37.30 -0.43 -4.97
CA THR A 664 38.05 0.82 -4.76
C THR A 664 38.88 0.76 -3.49
N ALA A 665 38.36 0.18 -2.40
CA ALA A 665 39.09 0.07 -1.14
C ALA A 665 40.31 -0.86 -1.23
N LEU A 666 40.21 -1.96 -1.98
CA LEU A 666 41.26 -3.00 -2.07
C LEU A 666 42.20 -2.81 -3.26
N GLY A 667 41.76 -2.19 -4.36
CA GLY A 667 42.55 -1.97 -5.56
C GLY A 667 43.26 -3.23 -6.05
N GLU A 668 44.58 -3.13 -6.27
CA GLU A 668 45.43 -4.24 -6.74
C GLU A 668 45.48 -5.45 -5.77
N HIS A 669 45.06 -5.27 -4.51
CA HIS A 669 45.03 -6.34 -3.52
C HIS A 669 43.79 -7.24 -3.63
N MET A 670 42.77 -6.84 -4.40
CA MET A 670 41.53 -7.61 -4.60
C MET A 670 41.82 -9.05 -5.06
N GLN A 671 42.73 -9.23 -6.03
CA GLN A 671 43.04 -10.56 -6.59
C GLN A 671 43.60 -11.54 -5.54
N LYS A 672 44.33 -11.04 -4.54
CA LYS A 672 44.89 -11.86 -3.45
C LYS A 672 43.84 -12.27 -2.42
N LEU A 673 42.69 -11.59 -2.39
CA LEU A 673 41.62 -11.75 -1.41
C LEU A 673 40.41 -12.50 -1.96
N LEU A 674 40.38 -12.83 -3.25
CA LEU A 674 39.27 -13.54 -3.90
C LEU A 674 38.92 -14.86 -3.22
N SER A 675 39.92 -15.62 -2.75
CA SER A 675 39.69 -16.88 -2.03
C SER A 675 39.00 -16.72 -0.67
N TYR A 676 38.99 -15.51 -0.11
CA TYR A 676 38.40 -15.17 1.19
C TYR A 676 37.24 -14.19 1.06
N ILE A 677 36.74 -13.97 -0.16
CA ILE A 677 35.79 -12.90 -0.47
C ILE A 677 34.50 -13.01 0.35
N ASN A 678 34.01 -14.24 0.57
CA ASN A 678 32.79 -14.48 1.35
C ASN A 678 32.96 -14.08 2.82
N GLN A 679 34.10 -14.40 3.42
CA GLN A 679 34.41 -14.00 4.80
C GLN A 679 34.61 -12.48 4.90
N LEU A 680 35.26 -11.87 3.90
CA LEU A 680 35.45 -10.41 3.85
C LEU A 680 34.12 -9.66 3.69
N LEU A 681 33.21 -10.15 2.84
CA LEU A 681 31.88 -9.58 2.66
C LEU A 681 31.04 -9.70 3.94
N ALA A 682 31.05 -10.86 4.59
CA ALA A 682 30.39 -11.04 5.89
C ALA A 682 30.95 -10.08 6.95
N LEU A 683 32.28 -9.89 6.97
CA LEU A 683 32.95 -9.00 7.93
C LEU A 683 32.59 -7.53 7.68
N ARG A 684 32.59 -7.11 6.41
CA ARG A 684 32.18 -5.78 5.98
C ARG A 684 30.71 -5.52 6.31
N GLY A 685 29.82 -6.49 6.09
CA GLY A 685 28.40 -6.42 6.48
C GLY A 685 28.22 -6.21 7.98
N LEU A 686 28.92 -7.00 8.80
CA LEU A 686 28.88 -6.89 10.26
C LEU A 686 29.39 -5.53 10.77
N ILE A 687 30.52 -5.04 10.24
CA ILE A 687 31.20 -3.84 10.78
C ILE A 687 30.81 -2.55 10.05
N ALA A 688 31.09 -2.43 8.75
CA ALA A 688 30.85 -1.19 8.00
C ALA A 688 29.36 -0.82 7.98
N PHE A 689 28.50 -1.79 7.67
CA PHE A 689 27.06 -1.59 7.54
C PHE A 689 26.28 -1.66 8.86
N GLY A 690 26.98 -1.87 9.99
CA GLY A 690 26.39 -1.69 11.33
C GLY A 690 25.46 -2.82 11.79
N VAL A 691 25.48 -3.99 11.14
CA VAL A 691 24.69 -5.16 11.59
C VAL A 691 25.11 -5.59 13.00
N LEU A 692 26.41 -5.59 13.30
CA LEU A 692 26.93 -5.90 14.64
C LEU A 692 26.48 -4.86 15.67
N GLU A 693 26.56 -3.57 15.32
CA GLU A 693 26.14 -2.48 16.21
C GLU A 693 24.66 -2.62 16.56
N HIS A 694 23.82 -2.89 15.56
CA HIS A 694 22.41 -3.19 15.76
C HIS A 694 22.19 -4.35 16.74
N CYS A 695 22.92 -5.46 16.57
CA CYS A 695 22.81 -6.62 17.45
C CYS A 695 23.24 -6.30 18.90
N LEU A 696 24.31 -5.53 19.08
CA LEU A 696 24.83 -5.15 20.40
C LEU A 696 23.98 -4.08 21.11
N GLU A 697 23.13 -3.33 20.42
CA GLU A 697 22.17 -2.40 21.05
C GLU A 697 21.00 -3.15 21.71
N LYS A 698 20.68 -4.38 21.25
CA LYS A 698 19.59 -5.21 21.74
C LYS A 698 19.86 -5.74 23.16
N ARG A 699 18.79 -5.86 23.95
CA ARG A 699 18.80 -6.39 25.31
C ARG A 699 18.50 -7.89 25.30
N TYR A 700 19.46 -8.67 25.78
CA TYR A 700 19.25 -10.10 26.01
C TYR A 700 18.13 -10.35 27.03
N ARG A 701 17.26 -11.32 26.75
CA ARG A 701 16.02 -11.68 27.45
C ARG A 701 14.91 -10.63 27.46
N VAL A 702 15.08 -9.51 26.75
CA VAL A 702 14.04 -8.48 26.59
C VAL A 702 13.67 -8.32 25.11
N ASP A 703 14.68 -8.10 24.26
CA ASP A 703 14.51 -7.96 22.82
C ASP A 703 14.74 -9.30 22.09
N PHE A 704 15.61 -10.17 22.63
CA PHE A 704 15.91 -11.48 22.05
C PHE A 704 16.40 -12.48 23.10
N GLY A 705 16.33 -13.77 22.81
CA GLY A 705 16.89 -14.82 23.66
C GLY A 705 16.98 -16.18 22.97
N LEU A 706 17.65 -17.13 23.64
CA LEU A 706 17.64 -18.53 23.22
C LEU A 706 16.34 -19.20 23.70
N PRO A 707 15.75 -20.13 22.94
CA PRO A 707 14.61 -20.90 23.39
C PRO A 707 14.98 -21.71 24.65
N LEU A 708 14.00 -21.88 25.54
CA LEU A 708 14.17 -22.75 26.70
C LEU A 708 14.47 -24.18 26.22
N PRO A 709 15.33 -24.93 26.93
CA PRO A 709 15.63 -26.32 26.58
C PRO A 709 14.34 -27.12 26.37
N ASP A 710 14.33 -27.96 25.34
CA ASP A 710 13.24 -28.87 24.97
C ASP A 710 11.90 -28.20 24.56
N THR A 711 11.83 -26.87 24.47
CA THR A 711 10.63 -26.16 23.97
C THR A 711 10.56 -26.05 22.45
N ARG A 712 11.71 -26.09 21.75
CA ARG A 712 11.79 -26.01 20.29
C ARG A 712 12.92 -26.88 19.74
N PRO A 713 12.78 -27.42 18.51
CA PRO A 713 13.83 -28.21 17.87
C PRO A 713 15.02 -27.36 17.38
N LYS A 714 14.79 -26.10 16.99
CA LYS A 714 15.83 -25.18 16.53
C LYS A 714 16.53 -24.50 17.71
N LYS A 715 17.86 -24.43 17.66
CA LYS A 715 18.72 -23.86 18.71
C LYS A 715 19.27 -22.45 18.35
N ILE A 716 18.44 -21.63 17.71
CA ILE A 716 18.76 -20.27 17.26
C ILE A 716 18.09 -19.23 18.16
N ALA A 717 18.65 -18.02 18.23
CA ALA A 717 18.00 -16.92 18.93
C ALA A 717 16.70 -16.52 18.25
N ILE A 718 15.74 -16.12 19.07
CA ILE A 718 14.43 -15.62 18.66
C ILE A 718 14.17 -14.26 19.32
N PRO A 719 13.42 -13.35 18.68
CA PRO A 719 13.06 -12.08 19.28
C PRO A 719 11.94 -12.26 20.31
N PHE A 720 11.95 -11.39 21.31
CA PHE A 720 11.01 -11.39 22.42
C PHE A 720 10.08 -10.17 22.30
N ARG A 721 8.80 -10.32 22.69
CA ARG A 721 7.85 -9.19 22.80
C ARG A 721 7.93 -8.48 24.15
N ALA A 722 8.29 -9.23 25.18
CA ALA A 722 8.46 -8.79 26.56
C ALA A 722 9.49 -9.71 27.23
N ALA A 723 9.89 -9.39 28.47
CA ALA A 723 10.90 -10.16 29.19
C ALA A 723 10.56 -11.66 29.20
N ASP A 724 11.42 -12.48 28.60
CA ASP A 724 11.25 -13.94 28.47
C ASP A 724 10.01 -14.43 27.71
N VAL A 725 9.36 -13.58 26.93
CA VAL A 725 8.18 -13.94 26.12
C VAL A 725 8.55 -13.92 24.64
N PRO A 726 8.75 -15.10 24.01
CA PRO A 726 8.98 -15.21 22.57
C PRO A 726 7.85 -14.57 21.77
N SER A 727 8.18 -13.91 20.67
CA SER A 727 7.17 -13.45 19.73
C SER A 727 6.55 -14.65 18.97
N GLU A 728 5.27 -14.54 18.61
CA GLU A 728 4.43 -15.65 18.12
C GLU A 728 4.79 -16.16 16.71
N GLN A 729 5.56 -15.38 15.93
CA GLN A 729 5.84 -15.68 14.51
C GLN A 729 7.31 -15.50 14.11
N SER A 730 8.24 -15.53 15.07
CA SER A 730 9.44 -14.73 14.90
C SER A 730 10.75 -15.51 14.82
N GLU A 731 11.28 -15.61 13.61
CA GLU A 731 12.71 -15.80 13.34
C GLU A 731 13.26 -14.48 12.76
N PHE A 732 14.54 -14.19 12.96
CA PHE A 732 15.14 -13.00 12.34
C PHE A 732 15.24 -13.20 10.83
N SER A 733 14.70 -12.27 10.04
CA SER A 733 14.71 -12.35 8.58
C SER A 733 16.12 -12.21 7.99
N HIS A 734 16.97 -11.40 8.63
CA HIS A 734 18.35 -11.23 8.21
C HIS A 734 19.24 -12.34 8.79
N PRO A 735 19.89 -13.18 7.95
CA PRO A 735 20.66 -14.34 8.41
C PRO A 735 21.82 -13.92 9.34
N ASP A 736 22.55 -12.86 9.00
CA ASP A 736 23.67 -12.40 9.85
C ASP A 736 23.22 -11.84 11.20
N VAL A 737 22.04 -11.21 11.29
CA VAL A 737 21.44 -10.80 12.58
C VAL A 737 21.06 -12.04 13.38
N CYS A 738 20.46 -13.05 12.74
CA CYS A 738 20.11 -14.32 13.37
C CYS A 738 21.34 -15.03 13.95
N ILE A 739 22.42 -15.11 13.15
CA ILE A 739 23.71 -15.69 13.53
C ILE A 739 24.30 -14.93 14.73
N ALA A 740 24.46 -13.61 14.60
CA ALA A 740 25.08 -12.77 15.62
C ALA A 740 24.30 -12.81 16.95
N LEU A 741 22.96 -12.71 16.90
CA LEU A 741 22.13 -12.79 18.11
C LEU A 741 22.08 -14.20 18.70
N THR A 742 22.19 -15.26 17.88
CA THR A 742 22.33 -16.63 18.36
C THR A 742 23.61 -16.79 19.17
N LEU A 743 24.75 -16.37 18.61
CA LEU A 743 26.04 -16.41 19.29
C LEU A 743 26.02 -15.56 20.57
N LEU A 744 25.54 -14.31 20.49
CA LEU A 744 25.37 -13.45 21.68
C LEU A 744 24.49 -14.10 22.74
N GLY A 745 23.42 -14.80 22.33
CA GLY A 745 22.56 -15.55 23.23
C GLY A 745 23.31 -16.63 24.01
N TYR A 746 24.21 -17.38 23.36
CA TYR A 746 25.07 -18.37 24.00
C TYR A 746 26.15 -17.71 24.87
N TYR A 747 26.74 -16.62 24.41
CA TYR A 747 27.72 -15.85 25.20
C TYR A 747 27.09 -15.31 26.49
N HIS A 748 25.86 -14.82 26.46
CA HIS A 748 25.18 -14.29 27.65
C HIS A 748 24.68 -15.38 28.60
N ARG A 749 24.18 -16.51 28.07
CA ARG A 749 23.63 -17.60 28.90
C ARG A 749 24.71 -18.51 29.46
N GLY A 750 25.77 -18.72 28.68
CA GLY A 750 26.65 -19.87 28.82
C GLY A 750 26.05 -21.16 28.24
N LEU A 751 26.88 -22.20 28.20
CA LEU A 751 26.49 -23.55 27.80
C LEU A 751 25.96 -24.33 29.01
N SER A 752 24.92 -25.13 28.80
CA SER A 752 24.46 -26.12 29.78
C SER A 752 25.32 -27.39 29.75
N ASP A 753 25.31 -28.18 30.82
CA ASP A 753 26.05 -29.44 30.91
C ASP A 753 25.77 -30.39 29.71
N LYS A 754 24.51 -30.46 29.27
CA LYS A 754 24.10 -31.26 28.11
C LYS A 754 24.68 -30.72 26.80
N GLU A 755 24.77 -29.41 26.65
CA GLU A 755 25.39 -28.79 25.47
C GLU A 755 26.91 -28.95 25.49
N VAL A 756 27.55 -28.85 26.65
CA VAL A 756 28.98 -29.15 26.83
C VAL A 756 29.27 -30.59 26.44
N GLN A 757 28.48 -31.56 26.93
CA GLN A 757 28.60 -32.96 26.55
C GLN A 757 28.47 -33.13 25.03
N LEU A 758 27.46 -32.51 24.40
CA LEU A 758 27.27 -32.55 22.95
C LEU A 758 28.46 -31.95 22.18
N THR A 759 29.09 -30.89 22.71
CA THR A 759 30.29 -30.30 22.13
C THR A 759 31.44 -31.30 22.14
N PHE A 760 31.68 -31.98 23.26
CA PHE A 760 32.70 -33.04 23.34
C PHE A 760 32.38 -34.23 22.43
N GLU A 761 31.12 -34.66 22.34
CA GLU A 761 30.71 -35.72 21.42
C GLU A 761 30.95 -35.34 19.95
N LYS A 762 30.74 -34.07 19.58
CA LYS A 762 31.07 -33.57 18.24
C LYS A 762 32.58 -33.49 18.02
N LEU A 763 33.32 -32.98 18.99
CA LEU A 763 34.78 -32.91 18.94
C LEU A 763 35.40 -34.29 18.71
N LEU A 764 34.95 -35.30 19.46
CA LEU A 764 35.46 -36.67 19.36
C LEU A 764 35.12 -37.38 18.04
N ARG A 765 34.23 -36.81 17.21
CA ARG A 765 33.93 -37.30 15.86
C ARG A 765 34.86 -36.71 14.79
N LEU A 766 35.60 -35.65 15.11
CA LEU A 766 36.60 -35.08 14.21
C LEU A 766 37.81 -36.03 14.10
N ASP A 767 38.65 -35.84 13.09
CA ASP A 767 39.92 -36.58 13.03
C ASP A 767 40.89 -36.12 14.15
N ILE A 768 41.93 -36.92 14.40
CA ILE A 768 42.88 -36.68 15.49
C ILE A 768 43.59 -35.33 15.34
N SER A 769 43.90 -34.91 14.11
CA SER A 769 44.60 -33.65 13.88
C SER A 769 43.72 -32.45 14.23
N GLU A 770 42.44 -32.50 13.81
CA GLU A 770 41.46 -31.48 14.11
C GLU A 770 41.10 -31.48 15.60
N GLN A 771 40.99 -32.64 16.23
CA GLN A 771 40.80 -32.74 17.69
C GLN A 771 41.91 -32.04 18.46
N ILE A 772 43.17 -32.29 18.10
CA ILE A 772 44.33 -31.65 18.73
C ILE A 772 44.27 -30.14 18.53
N HIS A 773 44.00 -29.68 17.30
CA HIS A 773 43.89 -28.26 17.01
C HIS A 773 42.81 -27.56 17.84
N GLN A 774 41.62 -28.16 17.93
CA GLN A 774 40.50 -27.63 18.73
C GLN A 774 40.79 -27.67 20.24
N TYR A 775 41.48 -28.71 20.72
CA TYR A 775 41.87 -28.84 22.11
C TYR A 775 42.91 -27.80 22.53
N ASP A 776 43.96 -27.62 21.72
CA ASP A 776 44.99 -26.60 21.93
C ASP A 776 44.38 -25.20 21.93
N ARG A 777 43.41 -24.93 21.04
CA ARG A 777 42.64 -23.68 21.03
C ARG A 777 41.91 -23.44 22.36
N CYS A 778 41.16 -24.42 22.85
CA CYS A 778 40.44 -24.29 24.13
C CYS A 778 41.36 -24.08 25.34
N LEU A 779 42.60 -24.59 25.30
CA LEU A 779 43.59 -24.38 26.36
C LEU A 779 44.27 -23.01 26.30
N THR A 780 44.32 -22.37 25.14
CA THR A 780 45.01 -21.08 24.96
C THR A 780 44.15 -19.91 25.45
N ASP A 781 42.82 -20.07 25.46
CA ASP A 781 41.85 -19.06 25.92
C ASP A 781 41.50 -19.16 27.43
N ALA A 782 41.97 -20.19 28.14
CA ALA A 782 41.78 -20.41 29.57
C ALA A 782 42.90 -19.75 30.40
#